data_AF-A0A6G1LK82-F1
#
_entry.id   AF-A0A6G1LK82-F1
#
_cell.length_a   1.000
_cell.length_b   1.000
_cell.length_c   1.000
_cell.angle_alpha   90.00
_cell.angle_beta   90.00
_cell.angle_gamma   90.00
#
_symmetry.space_group_name_H-M   'P 1'
#
loop_
_entity.id
_entity.type
_entity.pdbx_description
1 polymer ?
#
loop_
_entity_poly.entity_id
_entity_poly.type
_entity_poly.pdbx_seq_one_letter_code
_entity_poly.pdbx_strand_id
1 'polypeptide(L)'
;MSATDSCIMDTTVRFLMMSDTHNFEIDTADDTCPLRQPMPKVDVVLHCGDLTQVGGTSAYKKALRLLGHFDADLKIVIADNHDISLDGEYWRSHLEEDDEPEEHDEAVAIMTGPLAKAAKVTYLTEGRYEFTLPSGKHFSIFVSPYQPECGDWAFGYKKYEDRWQIPEDVDIVMTHGPAKGVLDYGHNQHLGCQHLLSATERSRPLLHCFGHIHEGYGAETKHWDEIETDDGCAVGLSRVSQSGEPVMGLVKIQVGKLCAGRTQTSVLFPKVNYFTSVLRAVMILLDSLYAGFQSDQMAQSDKKQVADANTKGDEVIVDVNINDGPTPPGVKTTQDGIILVPQPSDDPDQPLNWSFLKKHLALAVLILETFFAKSTATFIGPAALTLAKDFHVTPIQATYIASATAIVPAIAPLIWIPLSQRLGRRPIMLTGTFLSMLFNIGFARSQTYAQALVCRLLGYAMASAGLCITPAAISDMFFAHEKGKRIGMNTFLLVVAPYLGGVMGGAMQYNPHLGWRWAMNIAAMIYAFLFLALLLFVPETIYYPNPTSSSTHTLYHRLGFRTPHPTERWSTTFARPYKMFAYPAIVLPSLWFSICYATEVANTAGFPLNFGQNSRFHFNTLQIGFCYFSGFVGASLAEWIAGPMCDLVTKRHLRERYEWHPEQLLKICWTGVVAIPTGLLVYGLELAHGTTWIAPLAGISIFAFGQEILVTVLLTYMIDAYPKQAAEVSIVFQFCMFVMAYHPPFYNQYWIEAMGSAEIPYIIWAMLPVIFFPFCIGLLMWKGREIRAKGPWAGRRRHHIEQQTEF
;
A
#
# COMPACT_ATOMS: atom_id res chain seq x y z
N MET A 1 66.14 39.69 -11.15
CA MET A 1 65.43 40.55 -10.18
C MET A 1 64.56 41.54 -10.94
N SER A 2 63.24 41.31 -11.00
CA SER A 2 62.24 42.23 -10.46
C SER A 2 60.88 41.52 -10.48
N ALA A 3 60.22 41.56 -9.34
CA ALA A 3 58.89 41.01 -9.08
C ALA A 3 57.80 41.92 -9.65
N THR A 4 56.69 41.33 -10.12
CA THR A 4 55.31 41.78 -9.86
C THR A 4 54.35 40.74 -10.45
N ASP A 5 53.89 39.79 -9.63
CA ASP A 5 52.60 39.12 -9.81
C ASP A 5 51.89 39.20 -8.46
N SER A 6 51.00 40.18 -8.33
CA SER A 6 50.10 40.33 -7.20
C SER A 6 49.05 39.21 -7.26
N CYS A 7 49.10 38.32 -6.27
CA CYS A 7 48.12 37.26 -6.04
C CYS A 7 46.72 37.88 -5.81
N ILE A 8 45.81 37.71 -6.78
CA ILE A 8 44.38 38.00 -6.58
C ILE A 8 43.87 36.95 -5.61
N MET A 9 43.55 37.34 -4.36
CA MET A 9 42.87 36.47 -3.42
C MET A 9 41.45 36.18 -3.94
N ASP A 10 41.06 34.91 -3.99
CA ASP A 10 39.71 34.48 -4.39
C ASP A 10 38.67 34.88 -3.33
N THR A 11 37.88 35.92 -3.63
CA THR A 11 36.84 36.46 -2.74
C THR A 11 35.47 35.79 -2.92
N THR A 12 35.39 34.68 -3.66
CA THR A 12 34.12 34.04 -4.04
C THR A 12 33.57 33.15 -2.91
N VAL A 13 32.30 33.31 -2.53
CA VAL A 13 31.60 32.39 -1.61
C VAL A 13 30.85 31.33 -2.42
N ARG A 14 31.00 30.06 -2.04
CA ARG A 14 30.31 28.93 -2.65
C ARG A 14 29.09 28.55 -1.84
N PHE A 15 27.91 28.74 -2.43
CA PHE A 15 26.63 28.37 -1.83
C PHE A 15 26.15 27.02 -2.38
N LEU A 16 25.66 26.17 -1.48
CA LEU A 16 24.77 25.06 -1.80
C LEU A 16 23.37 25.42 -1.32
N MET A 17 22.39 25.31 -2.19
CA MET A 17 21.00 25.62 -1.85
C MET A 17 20.14 24.37 -1.97
N MET A 18 19.18 24.23 -1.07
CA MET A 18 18.22 23.13 -1.02
C MET A 18 16.91 23.57 -0.36
N SER A 19 15.89 22.74 -0.50
CA SER A 19 14.56 22.87 0.10
C SER A 19 13.88 21.50 0.01
N ASP A 20 12.69 21.35 0.58
CA ASP A 20 11.80 20.21 0.31
C ASP A 20 12.42 18.87 0.74
N THR A 21 13.15 18.87 1.86
CA THR A 21 13.81 17.65 2.35
C THR A 21 12.86 16.73 3.10
N HIS A 22 11.81 17.24 3.76
CA HIS A 22 10.72 16.44 4.34
C HIS A 22 11.18 15.19 5.13
N ASN A 23 12.06 15.38 6.11
CA ASN A 23 12.69 14.30 6.89
C ASN A 23 13.63 13.36 6.09
N PHE A 24 14.15 13.79 4.94
CA PHE A 24 15.10 13.01 4.15
C PHE A 24 16.35 12.65 4.96
N GLU A 25 16.77 11.39 4.90
CA GLU A 25 17.98 10.90 5.53
C GLU A 25 18.93 10.35 4.46
N ILE A 26 20.23 10.55 4.65
CA ILE A 26 21.25 9.99 3.75
C ILE A 26 21.45 8.52 4.13
N ASP A 27 20.94 7.62 3.30
CA ASP A 27 21.29 6.21 3.37
C ASP A 27 22.56 5.93 2.55
N THR A 28 23.64 5.54 3.21
CA THR A 28 24.94 5.26 2.57
C THR A 28 24.97 3.95 1.77
N ALA A 29 23.87 3.19 1.74
CA ALA A 29 23.79 1.88 1.12
C ALA A 29 22.94 1.83 -0.16
N ASP A 30 22.29 2.94 -0.51
CA ASP A 30 21.45 3.10 -1.70
C ASP A 30 22.18 3.87 -2.82
N ASP A 31 22.44 3.21 -3.95
CA ASP A 31 23.05 3.80 -5.16
C ASP A 31 22.14 4.85 -5.83
N THR A 32 20.94 5.10 -5.29
CA THR A 32 19.97 6.08 -5.81
C THR A 32 19.92 7.41 -5.05
N CYS A 33 20.84 7.65 -4.10
CA CYS A 33 20.93 8.91 -3.37
C CYS A 33 21.01 10.12 -4.35
N PRO A 34 20.06 11.08 -4.29
CA PRO A 34 20.05 12.25 -5.19
C PRO A 34 21.24 13.18 -4.96
N LEU A 35 21.85 13.08 -3.77
CA LEU A 35 23.03 13.83 -3.40
C LEU A 35 24.27 13.04 -3.84
N ARG A 36 24.96 13.53 -4.87
CA ARG A 36 26.20 12.90 -5.36
C ARG A 36 27.22 12.81 -4.24
N GLN A 37 27.61 11.58 -3.91
CA GLN A 37 28.69 11.27 -2.97
C GLN A 37 30.04 11.22 -3.73
N PRO A 38 31.14 11.74 -3.16
CA PRO A 38 31.18 12.55 -1.94
C PRO A 38 30.56 13.93 -2.16
N MET A 39 29.94 14.46 -1.10
CA MET A 39 29.32 15.78 -1.13
C MET A 39 30.32 16.87 -1.55
N PRO A 40 29.93 17.84 -2.38
CA PRO A 40 30.81 18.93 -2.74
C PRO A 40 31.13 19.78 -1.51
N LYS A 41 32.41 20.07 -1.29
CA LYS A 41 32.82 21.08 -0.30
C LYS A 41 32.31 22.45 -0.72
N VAL A 42 31.58 23.11 0.18
CA VAL A 42 30.99 24.43 -0.02
C VAL A 42 31.25 25.32 1.19
N ASP A 43 31.13 26.63 1.03
CA ASP A 43 31.36 27.56 2.14
C ASP A 43 30.08 27.70 2.98
N VAL A 44 28.91 27.77 2.32
CA VAL A 44 27.61 27.97 2.97
C VAL A 44 26.54 27.05 2.38
N VAL A 45 25.69 26.48 3.23
CA VAL A 45 24.45 25.77 2.83
C VAL A 45 23.23 26.63 3.18
N LEU A 46 22.26 26.76 2.27
CA LEU A 46 20.98 27.45 2.48
C LEU A 46 19.82 26.45 2.32
N HIS A 47 18.96 26.28 3.33
CA HIS A 47 17.77 25.41 3.29
C HIS A 47 16.47 26.21 3.40
N CYS A 48 15.72 26.31 2.30
CA CYS A 48 14.62 27.27 2.11
C CYS A 48 13.26 26.81 2.67
N GLY A 49 13.26 26.10 3.80
CA GLY A 49 12.04 25.48 4.35
C GLY A 49 11.83 24.04 3.87
N ASP A 50 10.72 23.45 4.30
CA ASP A 50 10.31 22.06 4.16
C ASP A 50 11.34 21.11 4.77
N LEU A 51 11.80 21.42 5.98
CA LEU A 51 12.73 20.56 6.71
C LEU A 51 12.07 19.24 7.11
N THR A 52 10.80 19.34 7.51
CA THR A 52 10.02 18.23 8.03
C THR A 52 8.76 18.00 7.20
N GLN A 53 8.02 16.93 7.51
CA GLN A 53 6.70 16.70 6.89
C GLN A 53 5.56 17.41 7.61
N VAL A 54 5.62 17.55 8.94
CA VAL A 54 4.54 18.11 9.78
C VAL A 54 5.10 18.61 11.13
N GLY A 55 6.35 19.07 11.19
CA GLY A 55 6.99 19.50 12.43
C GLY A 55 7.33 18.37 13.41
N GLY A 56 7.53 18.72 14.67
CA GLY A 56 7.84 17.81 15.77
C GLY A 56 9.31 17.71 16.14
N THR A 57 9.58 17.55 17.45
CA THR A 57 10.94 17.55 18.02
C THR A 57 11.87 16.49 17.43
N SER A 58 11.35 15.29 17.13
CA SER A 58 12.11 14.20 16.50
C SER A 58 12.51 14.55 15.06
N ALA A 59 11.60 15.16 14.31
CA ALA A 59 11.80 15.54 12.92
C ALA A 59 12.91 16.60 12.78
N TYR A 60 12.93 17.61 13.66
CA TYR A 60 14.00 18.60 13.66
C TYR A 60 15.38 18.00 13.99
N LYS A 61 15.45 17.02 14.91
CA LYS A 61 16.71 16.31 15.18
C LYS A 61 17.22 15.57 13.94
N LYS A 62 16.34 14.97 13.15
CA LYS A 62 16.70 14.32 11.88
C LYS A 62 17.17 15.32 10.83
N ALA A 63 16.45 16.43 10.65
CA ALA A 63 16.86 17.51 9.75
C ALA A 63 18.27 18.04 10.11
N LEU A 64 18.56 18.23 11.40
CA LEU A 64 19.89 18.64 11.86
C LEU A 64 20.97 17.57 11.58
N ARG A 65 20.65 16.28 11.68
CA ARG A 65 21.59 15.19 11.31
C ARG A 65 21.88 15.20 9.81
N LEU A 66 20.86 15.33 8.97
CA LEU A 66 21.02 15.48 7.52
C LEU A 66 21.96 16.64 7.21
N LEU A 67 21.65 17.82 7.73
CA LEU A 67 22.44 19.03 7.53
C LEU A 67 23.87 18.87 8.07
N GLY A 68 24.06 18.08 9.13
CA GLY A 68 25.36 17.72 9.69
C GLY A 68 26.32 17.08 8.68
N HIS A 69 25.82 16.34 7.69
CA HIS A 69 26.64 15.65 6.69
C HIS A 69 27.31 16.56 5.66
N PHE A 70 26.83 17.81 5.50
CA PHE A 70 27.45 18.75 4.58
C PHE A 70 28.73 19.36 5.18
N ASP A 71 29.85 19.23 4.46
CA ASP A 71 31.10 19.91 4.78
C ASP A 71 31.01 21.38 4.35
N ALA A 72 30.50 22.20 5.28
CA ALA A 72 30.36 23.65 5.14
C ALA A 72 30.75 24.38 6.43
N ASP A 73 31.18 25.63 6.29
CA ASP A 73 31.52 26.49 7.43
C ASP A 73 30.27 27.04 8.12
N LEU A 74 29.19 27.26 7.35
CA LEU A 74 27.92 27.78 7.83
C LEU A 74 26.74 27.11 7.11
N LYS A 75 25.66 26.81 7.84
CA LYS A 75 24.41 26.28 7.27
C LYS A 75 23.25 27.11 7.80
N ILE A 76 22.53 27.79 6.92
CA ILE A 76 21.41 28.67 7.25
C ILE A 76 20.11 27.96 6.88
N VAL A 77 19.15 27.99 7.80
CA VAL A 77 17.88 27.28 7.67
C VAL A 77 16.74 28.19 8.09
N ILE A 78 15.67 28.19 7.31
CA ILE A 78 14.37 28.74 7.69
C ILE A 78 13.33 27.61 7.84
N ALA A 79 12.30 27.87 8.65
CA ALA A 79 11.11 27.02 8.73
C ALA A 79 10.13 27.33 7.59
N ASP A 80 9.03 26.61 7.55
CA ASP A 80 7.95 26.82 6.59
C ASP A 80 6.59 26.22 7.00
N ASN A 81 5.67 26.09 6.05
CA ASN A 81 4.34 25.55 6.27
C ASN A 81 4.28 24.08 6.70
N HIS A 82 5.29 23.26 6.45
CA HIS A 82 5.38 21.90 6.98
C HIS A 82 6.04 21.85 8.36
N ASP A 83 6.82 22.86 8.74
CA ASP A 83 7.47 22.97 10.03
C ASP A 83 6.54 23.56 11.13
N ILE A 84 5.35 22.99 11.28
CA ILE A 84 4.23 23.58 12.05
C ILE A 84 4.57 23.90 13.51
N SER A 85 5.39 23.09 14.18
CA SER A 85 5.76 23.31 15.58
C SER A 85 6.72 24.50 15.76
N LEU A 86 7.34 25.02 14.69
CA LEU A 86 8.16 26.24 14.73
C LEU A 86 7.33 27.52 14.55
N ASP A 87 6.07 27.42 14.11
CA ASP A 87 5.13 28.55 14.10
C ASP A 87 4.34 28.59 15.41
N GLY A 88 4.77 29.45 16.34
CA GLY A 88 4.14 29.52 17.65
C GLY A 88 2.71 30.09 17.65
N GLU A 89 2.33 30.91 16.66
CA GLU A 89 0.96 31.42 16.56
C GLU A 89 0.04 30.33 16.01
N TYR A 90 0.47 29.65 14.95
CA TYR A 90 -0.23 28.50 14.38
C TYR A 90 -0.36 27.36 15.41
N TRP A 91 0.74 26.98 16.09
CA TRP A 91 0.74 25.91 17.09
C TRP A 91 -0.28 26.15 18.20
N ARG A 92 -0.28 27.34 18.80
CA ARG A 92 -1.20 27.67 19.92
C ARG A 92 -2.66 27.78 19.49
N SER A 93 -2.93 28.12 18.23
CA SER A 93 -4.30 28.27 17.70
C SER A 93 -4.89 26.96 17.17
N HIS A 94 -4.07 25.93 16.93
CA HIS A 94 -4.45 24.65 16.35
C HIS A 94 -4.15 23.45 17.27
N LEU A 95 -4.02 23.67 18.58
CA LEU A 95 -3.83 22.60 19.57
C LEU A 95 -5.02 21.61 19.55
N GLU A 96 -4.74 20.34 19.25
CA GLU A 96 -5.66 19.22 19.46
C GLU A 96 -5.58 18.70 20.91
N GLU A 97 -6.51 17.85 21.35
CA GLU A 97 -6.57 17.32 22.73
C GLU A 97 -5.29 16.57 23.18
N ASP A 98 -4.50 16.07 22.22
CA ASP A 98 -3.28 15.29 22.45
C ASP A 98 -1.98 16.12 22.31
N ASP A 99 -2.04 17.40 21.93
CA ASP A 99 -0.86 18.24 21.68
C ASP A 99 -0.31 18.86 22.97
N GLU A 100 1.00 18.78 23.17
CA GLU A 100 1.66 19.43 24.30
C GLU A 100 1.85 20.93 24.00
N PRO A 101 1.32 21.86 24.84
CA PRO A 101 1.48 23.29 24.60
C PRO A 101 2.94 23.77 24.56
N GLU A 102 3.83 22.99 25.16
CA GLU A 102 5.27 23.26 25.31
C GLU A 102 6.09 22.82 24.09
N GLU A 103 5.53 22.02 23.17
CA GLU A 103 6.25 21.45 22.03
C GLU A 103 6.85 22.52 21.10
N HIS A 104 6.20 23.68 20.96
CA HIS A 104 6.77 24.82 20.24
C HIS A 104 8.10 25.28 20.85
N ASP A 105 8.14 25.44 22.18
CA ASP A 105 9.34 25.91 22.88
C ASP A 105 10.46 24.85 22.79
N GLU A 106 10.10 23.56 22.82
CA GLU A 106 11.05 22.46 22.61
C GLU A 106 11.61 22.41 21.19
N ALA A 107 10.77 22.58 20.18
CA ALA A 107 11.18 22.63 18.77
C ALA A 107 12.17 23.78 18.52
N VAL A 108 11.85 24.97 19.04
CA VAL A 108 12.74 26.14 19.00
C VAL A 108 14.04 25.88 19.75
N ALA A 109 13.98 25.24 20.92
CA ALA A 109 15.17 24.88 21.71
C ALA A 109 16.07 23.87 20.97
N ILE A 110 15.52 22.94 20.20
CA ILE A 110 16.30 22.00 19.38
C ILE A 110 17.02 22.73 18.24
N MET A 111 16.29 23.58 17.52
CA MET A 111 16.80 24.30 16.34
C MET A 111 17.79 25.42 16.69
N THR A 112 17.77 25.92 17.93
CA THR A 112 18.71 26.95 18.43
C THR A 112 19.75 26.41 19.44
N GLY A 113 19.59 25.15 19.84
CA GLY A 113 20.34 24.54 20.92
C GLY A 113 21.68 23.89 20.52
N PRO A 114 22.25 23.05 21.42
CA PRO A 114 23.55 22.41 21.20
C PRO A 114 23.61 21.52 19.96
N LEU A 115 22.51 20.84 19.61
CA LEU A 115 22.45 19.95 18.44
C LEU A 115 22.61 20.74 17.13
N ALA A 116 21.92 21.87 16.99
CA ALA A 116 22.06 22.74 15.83
C ALA A 116 23.48 23.32 15.72
N LYS A 117 24.04 23.77 16.85
CA LYS A 117 25.44 24.26 16.91
C LYS A 117 26.45 23.19 16.51
N ALA A 118 26.28 21.95 16.96
CA ALA A 118 27.14 20.83 16.59
C ALA A 118 27.07 20.52 15.09
N ALA A 119 25.89 20.64 14.49
CA ALA A 119 25.69 20.48 13.05
C ALA A 119 26.16 21.69 12.22
N LYS A 120 26.62 22.79 12.85
CA LYS A 120 26.88 24.11 12.24
C LYS A 120 25.64 24.73 11.57
N VAL A 121 24.46 24.43 12.09
CA VAL A 121 23.18 24.95 11.61
C VAL A 121 22.80 26.20 12.41
N THR A 122 22.43 27.25 11.69
CA THR A 122 21.87 28.49 12.21
C THR A 122 20.43 28.59 11.71
N TYR A 123 19.48 28.32 12.60
CA TYR A 123 18.07 28.56 12.36
C TYR A 123 17.77 30.06 12.47
N LEU A 124 17.13 30.63 11.45
CA LEU A 124 16.79 32.05 11.41
C LEU A 124 15.27 32.24 11.30
N THR A 125 14.75 33.15 12.12
CA THR A 125 13.42 33.71 11.94
C THR A 125 13.47 34.87 10.94
N GLU A 126 12.33 35.40 10.53
CA GLU A 126 12.30 36.51 9.57
C GLU A 126 13.15 37.71 10.01
N GLY A 127 13.99 38.22 9.10
CA GLY A 127 14.84 39.38 9.37
C GLY A 127 16.05 39.51 8.43
N ARG A 128 16.81 40.59 8.63
CA ARG A 128 18.11 40.85 7.98
C ARG A 128 19.24 40.41 8.90
N TYR A 129 20.17 39.63 8.36
CA TYR A 129 21.33 39.08 9.07
C TYR A 129 22.62 39.33 8.27
N GLU A 130 23.75 39.39 8.97
CA GLU A 130 25.08 39.54 8.39
C GLU A 130 26.00 38.43 8.92
N PHE A 131 26.78 37.83 8.02
CA PHE A 131 27.68 36.74 8.36
C PHE A 131 29.09 37.00 7.87
N THR A 132 30.08 36.74 8.73
CA THR A 132 31.50 36.70 8.36
C THR A 132 32.02 35.28 8.52
N LEU A 133 32.47 34.66 7.42
CA LEU A 133 33.02 33.31 7.40
C LEU A 133 34.43 33.28 7.99
N PRO A 134 34.95 32.11 8.44
CA PRO A 134 36.33 31.97 8.92
C PRO A 134 37.40 32.44 7.91
N SER A 135 37.07 32.42 6.62
CA SER A 135 37.89 32.93 5.53
C SER A 135 37.97 34.47 5.46
N GLY A 136 37.21 35.21 6.28
CA GLY A 136 37.09 36.66 6.27
C GLY A 136 36.09 37.22 5.25
N LYS A 137 35.39 36.35 4.50
CA LYS A 137 34.35 36.73 3.54
C LYS A 137 33.07 37.13 4.27
N HIS A 138 32.42 38.21 3.81
CA HIS A 138 31.24 38.81 4.45
C HIS A 138 30.05 38.91 3.48
N PHE A 139 28.84 38.59 3.92
CA PHE A 139 27.62 38.78 3.14
C PHE A 139 26.41 39.08 4.03
N SER A 140 25.41 39.77 3.46
CA SER A 140 24.12 40.07 4.07
C SER A 140 23.00 39.19 3.49
N ILE A 141 22.06 38.76 4.32
CA ILE A 141 20.93 37.91 3.91
C ILE A 141 19.63 38.37 4.59
N PHE A 142 18.56 38.44 3.82
CA PHE A 142 17.19 38.59 4.31
C PHE A 142 16.50 37.24 4.19
N VAL A 143 15.87 36.80 5.26
CA VAL A 143 15.19 35.50 5.32
C VAL A 143 13.72 35.67 5.70
N SER A 144 12.85 34.79 5.19
CA SER A 144 11.45 34.73 5.63
C SER A 144 10.82 33.35 5.41
N PRO A 145 10.23 32.72 6.45
CA PRO A 145 9.51 31.45 6.33
C PRO A 145 8.10 31.59 5.74
N TYR A 146 7.60 32.81 5.65
CA TYR A 146 6.19 33.08 5.37
C TYR A 146 5.82 32.99 3.90
N GLN A 147 4.59 32.53 3.66
CA GLN A 147 4.03 32.41 2.32
C GLN A 147 2.54 32.73 2.25
N PRO A 148 2.02 33.11 1.06
CA PRO A 148 0.59 33.31 0.89
C PRO A 148 -0.19 32.03 1.24
N GLU A 149 -1.30 32.17 1.94
CA GLU A 149 -2.12 31.06 2.44
C GLU A 149 -2.48 30.05 1.32
N CYS A 150 -2.22 28.77 1.59
CA CYS A 150 -2.53 27.65 0.71
C CYS A 150 -3.15 26.52 1.54
N GLY A 151 -4.41 26.72 1.95
CA GLY A 151 -5.03 25.89 2.98
C GLY A 151 -4.68 26.39 4.39
N ASP A 152 -4.89 25.53 5.38
CA ASP A 152 -4.68 25.81 6.79
C ASP A 152 -3.34 25.19 7.23
N TRP A 153 -2.25 25.92 7.03
CA TRP A 153 -0.88 25.48 7.32
C TRP A 153 -0.07 26.64 7.93
N ALA A 154 1.02 26.28 8.62
CA ALA A 154 1.90 27.21 9.31
C ALA A 154 2.52 28.27 8.37
N PHE A 155 2.93 29.40 8.95
CA PHE A 155 3.54 30.54 8.28
C PHE A 155 2.73 31.11 7.09
N GLY A 156 1.41 30.90 7.12
CA GLY A 156 0.48 31.44 6.13
C GLY A 156 0.12 32.92 6.41
N TYR A 157 0.08 33.74 5.36
CA TYR A 157 -0.50 35.09 5.41
C TYR A 157 -1.50 35.31 4.28
N LYS A 158 -2.39 36.29 4.44
CA LYS A 158 -3.45 36.56 3.47
C LYS A 158 -2.88 36.96 2.11
N LYS A 159 -3.39 36.39 1.01
CA LYS A 159 -2.81 36.61 -0.34
C LYS A 159 -2.72 38.08 -0.80
N TYR A 160 -3.56 38.95 -0.23
CA TYR A 160 -3.63 40.38 -0.53
C TYR A 160 -2.82 41.26 0.43
N GLU A 161 -2.13 40.67 1.40
CA GLU A 161 -1.32 41.39 2.38
C GLU A 161 0.11 41.63 1.83
N ASP A 162 0.53 42.90 1.79
CA ASP A 162 1.91 43.25 1.48
C ASP A 162 2.73 43.37 2.78
N ARG A 163 3.44 42.29 3.12
CA ARG A 163 4.31 42.21 4.30
C ARG A 163 5.80 42.37 3.97
N TRP A 164 6.17 42.50 2.70
CA TRP A 164 7.56 42.32 2.27
C TRP A 164 8.40 43.60 2.40
N GLN A 165 9.03 43.75 3.57
CA GLN A 165 9.98 44.83 3.88
C GLN A 165 11.43 44.37 3.70
N ILE A 166 11.82 44.05 2.46
CA ILE A 166 13.18 43.62 2.13
C ILE A 166 14.10 44.85 1.98
N PRO A 167 15.21 44.96 2.74
CA PRO A 167 16.17 46.07 2.63
C PRO A 167 16.87 46.15 1.26
N GLU A 168 17.16 47.36 0.78
CA GLU A 168 17.76 47.61 -0.54
C GLU A 168 19.24 47.20 -0.68
N ASP A 169 19.90 46.98 0.46
CA ASP A 169 21.34 46.70 0.54
C ASP A 169 21.65 45.21 0.76
N VAL A 170 20.66 44.32 0.61
CA VAL A 170 20.83 42.89 0.88
C VAL A 170 21.46 42.14 -0.29
N ASP A 171 22.43 41.26 0.00
CA ASP A 171 23.08 40.43 -1.02
C ASP A 171 22.21 39.22 -1.40
N ILE A 172 21.55 38.59 -0.43
CA ILE A 172 20.78 37.36 -0.61
C ILE A 172 19.36 37.51 -0.04
N VAL A 173 18.35 37.08 -0.78
CA VAL A 173 16.99 36.88 -0.29
C VAL A 173 16.69 35.38 -0.26
N MET A 174 16.19 34.91 0.87
CA MET A 174 15.86 33.51 1.08
C MET A 174 14.43 33.41 1.62
N THR A 175 13.52 32.88 0.83
CA THR A 175 12.10 32.78 1.17
C THR A 175 11.63 31.35 1.02
N HIS A 176 10.56 30.97 1.70
CA HIS A 176 9.98 29.65 1.44
C HIS A 176 9.21 29.61 0.11
N GLY A 177 8.30 30.57 -0.12
CA GLY A 177 7.55 30.68 -1.38
C GLY A 177 8.26 31.51 -2.48
N PRO A 178 7.92 31.29 -3.76
CA PRO A 178 8.49 32.03 -4.89
C PRO A 178 7.85 33.42 -5.10
N ALA A 179 8.57 34.29 -5.81
CA ALA A 179 8.00 35.49 -6.40
C ALA A 179 7.12 35.13 -7.62
N LYS A 180 6.03 35.88 -7.83
CA LYS A 180 5.12 35.62 -8.96
C LYS A 180 5.83 35.71 -10.30
N GLY A 181 5.59 34.75 -11.19
CA GLY A 181 6.25 34.67 -12.50
C GLY A 181 7.69 34.14 -12.47
N VAL A 182 8.23 33.78 -11.31
CA VAL A 182 9.61 33.28 -11.16
C VAL A 182 9.59 31.82 -10.73
N LEU A 183 9.71 30.93 -11.70
CA LEU A 183 9.69 29.47 -11.51
C LEU A 183 8.43 28.94 -10.79
N ASP A 184 7.36 29.73 -10.71
CA ASP A 184 6.20 29.52 -9.84
C ASP A 184 4.97 28.89 -10.52
N TYR A 185 5.18 28.23 -11.66
CA TYR A 185 4.08 27.70 -12.47
C TYR A 185 3.66 26.31 -11.99
N GLY A 186 2.45 26.21 -11.44
CA GLY A 186 1.85 24.97 -10.93
C GLY A 186 0.33 25.00 -11.11
N HIS A 187 -0.32 23.84 -11.21
CA HIS A 187 -1.78 23.75 -11.42
C HIS A 187 -2.35 24.64 -12.56
N ASN A 188 -1.63 24.78 -13.68
CA ASN A 188 -1.97 25.65 -14.82
C ASN A 188 -2.08 27.16 -14.50
N GLN A 189 -1.42 27.65 -13.46
CA GLN A 189 -1.36 29.07 -13.13
C GLN A 189 -0.05 29.46 -12.40
N HIS A 190 0.21 30.77 -12.27
CA HIS A 190 1.31 31.29 -11.45
C HIS A 190 0.88 31.38 -9.99
N LEU A 191 1.55 30.64 -9.12
CA LEU A 191 1.21 30.51 -7.69
C LEU A 191 2.03 31.45 -6.79
N GLY A 192 3.07 32.10 -7.31
CA GLY A 192 3.97 32.95 -6.53
C GLY A 192 3.36 34.27 -6.08
N CYS A 193 4.05 34.93 -5.14
CA CYS A 193 3.58 36.16 -4.52
C CYS A 193 3.95 37.40 -5.35
N GLN A 194 2.95 38.21 -5.71
CA GLN A 194 3.16 39.47 -6.45
C GLN A 194 3.87 40.54 -5.61
N HIS A 195 3.58 40.59 -4.30
CA HIS A 195 4.23 41.53 -3.38
C HIS A 195 5.70 41.16 -3.18
N LEU A 196 6.03 39.86 -3.14
CA LEU A 196 7.41 39.39 -3.08
C LEU A 196 8.19 39.73 -4.37
N LEU A 197 7.57 39.59 -5.54
CA LEU A 197 8.18 40.06 -6.80
C LEU A 197 8.51 41.55 -6.70
N SER A 198 7.54 42.36 -6.30
CA SER A 198 7.73 43.81 -6.16
C SER A 198 8.84 44.15 -5.15
N ALA A 199 8.94 43.40 -4.05
CA ALA A 199 9.97 43.61 -3.03
C ALA A 199 11.38 43.21 -3.50
N THR A 200 11.49 42.08 -4.23
CA THR A 200 12.77 41.62 -4.82
C THR A 200 13.25 42.52 -5.95
N GLU A 201 12.33 43.12 -6.71
CA GLU A 201 12.66 44.14 -7.72
C GLU A 201 13.15 45.46 -7.11
N ARG A 202 12.62 45.83 -5.94
CA ARG A 202 13.11 46.98 -5.16
C ARG A 202 14.48 46.70 -4.56
N SER A 203 14.66 45.54 -3.92
CA SER A 203 15.90 45.23 -3.18
C SER A 203 17.07 44.77 -4.06
N ARG A 204 16.77 44.29 -5.28
CA ARG A 204 17.76 43.88 -6.29
C ARG A 204 18.86 42.97 -5.73
N PRO A 205 18.51 41.84 -5.09
CA PRO A 205 19.51 40.95 -4.50
C PRO A 205 20.35 40.27 -5.58
N LEU A 206 21.55 39.81 -5.19
CA LEU A 206 22.42 39.00 -6.05
C LEU A 206 21.89 37.56 -6.19
N LEU A 207 21.21 37.05 -5.16
CA LEU A 207 20.63 35.70 -5.12
C LEU A 207 19.24 35.73 -4.49
N HIS A 208 18.27 35.05 -5.11
CA HIS A 208 16.98 34.74 -4.49
C HIS A 208 16.71 33.23 -4.54
N CYS A 209 16.67 32.55 -3.40
CA CYS A 209 16.44 31.10 -3.31
C CYS A 209 15.16 30.77 -2.54
N PHE A 210 14.40 29.77 -3.02
CA PHE A 210 13.08 29.40 -2.49
C PHE A 210 12.64 27.96 -2.84
N GLY A 211 11.54 27.48 -2.21
CA GLY A 211 11.10 26.06 -2.20
C GLY A 211 9.69 25.74 -2.74
N HIS A 212 8.62 26.34 -2.20
CA HIS A 212 7.22 25.85 -2.15
C HIS A 212 6.42 25.63 -3.48
N ILE A 213 7.00 25.09 -4.56
CA ILE A 213 6.23 24.74 -5.78
C ILE A 213 6.59 23.34 -6.24
N HIS A 214 5.71 22.38 -5.96
CA HIS A 214 5.90 20.97 -6.26
C HIS A 214 6.07 20.66 -7.76
N GLU A 215 5.51 21.49 -8.65
CA GLU A 215 5.55 21.31 -10.10
C GLU A 215 6.64 22.09 -10.83
N GLY A 216 7.36 22.99 -10.13
CA GLY A 216 8.35 23.89 -10.71
C GLY A 216 9.74 23.64 -10.12
N TYR A 217 10.78 23.76 -10.94
CA TYR A 217 12.18 23.78 -10.48
C TYR A 217 13.11 24.39 -11.53
N GLY A 218 14.33 24.71 -11.14
CA GLY A 218 15.40 25.21 -12.01
C GLY A 218 16.12 26.42 -11.45
N ALA A 219 16.91 27.08 -12.28
CA ALA A 219 17.48 28.38 -12.00
C ALA A 219 17.18 29.35 -13.15
N GLU A 220 16.96 30.63 -12.84
CA GLU A 220 16.78 31.71 -13.79
C GLU A 220 17.72 32.87 -13.46
N THR A 221 18.40 33.41 -14.46
CA THR A 221 19.31 34.55 -14.29
C THR A 221 18.67 35.82 -14.87
N LYS A 222 18.51 36.85 -14.05
CA LYS A 222 17.92 38.16 -14.39
C LYS A 222 18.97 39.26 -14.31
N HIS A 223 18.91 40.23 -15.22
CA HIS A 223 19.79 41.39 -15.20
C HIS A 223 18.98 42.62 -14.79
N TRP A 224 19.55 43.42 -13.89
CA TRP A 224 18.98 44.71 -13.50
C TRP A 224 19.54 45.78 -14.43
N ASP A 225 18.88 46.00 -15.57
CA ASP A 225 19.23 47.07 -16.50
C ASP A 225 18.65 48.42 -16.03
N GLU A 226 19.44 49.49 -16.14
CA GLU A 226 18.93 50.86 -16.01
C GLU A 226 18.37 51.29 -17.37
N ILE A 227 17.05 51.40 -17.49
CA ILE A 227 16.43 52.06 -18.63
C ILE A 227 16.16 53.51 -18.22
N GLU A 228 16.89 54.45 -18.83
CA GLU A 228 16.50 55.86 -18.82
C GLU A 228 15.24 56.02 -19.69
N THR A 229 14.12 56.34 -19.05
CA THR A 229 12.91 56.84 -19.71
C THR A 229 12.54 58.20 -19.14
N ASP A 230 12.18 59.14 -20.02
CA ASP A 230 11.93 60.57 -19.72
C ASP A 230 10.83 60.86 -18.67
N ASP A 231 10.11 59.85 -18.16
CA ASP A 231 9.06 60.00 -17.12
C ASP A 231 9.18 58.98 -15.95
N GLY A 232 10.39 58.48 -15.68
CA GLY A 232 10.64 57.61 -14.52
C GLY A 232 11.00 56.18 -14.90
N CYS A 233 11.95 55.62 -14.13
CA CYS A 233 12.67 54.38 -14.38
C CYS A 233 11.73 53.17 -14.52
N ALA A 234 11.68 52.57 -15.71
CA ALA A 234 10.99 51.30 -15.96
C ALA A 234 12.03 50.17 -16.12
N VAL A 235 11.88 49.07 -15.38
CA VAL A 235 12.80 47.92 -15.44
C VAL A 235 12.44 47.02 -16.63
N GLY A 236 13.38 46.81 -17.56
CA GLY A 236 13.26 45.83 -18.62
C GLY A 236 13.88 44.49 -18.21
N LEU A 237 13.10 43.41 -18.27
CA LEU A 237 13.56 42.05 -18.00
C LEU A 237 14.03 41.36 -19.29
N SER A 238 15.31 41.05 -19.41
CA SER A 238 15.82 40.11 -20.42
C SER A 238 16.11 38.74 -19.80
N ARG A 239 15.43 37.70 -20.28
CA ARG A 239 15.49 36.32 -19.78
C ARG A 239 16.64 35.56 -20.45
N VAL A 240 17.55 34.95 -19.68
CA VAL A 240 18.63 34.11 -20.22
C VAL A 240 18.60 32.71 -19.59
N SER A 241 18.30 31.72 -20.43
CA SER A 241 18.39 30.24 -20.30
C SER A 241 17.76 29.54 -19.08
N GLN A 242 16.81 28.64 -19.34
CA GLN A 242 16.39 27.56 -18.43
C GLN A 242 17.27 26.32 -18.67
N SER A 243 17.87 25.75 -17.62
CA SER A 243 18.49 24.41 -17.69
C SER A 243 17.49 23.35 -17.22
N GLY A 244 17.12 22.42 -18.10
CA GLY A 244 16.12 21.37 -17.83
C GLY A 244 16.62 20.09 -17.16
N GLU A 245 17.77 20.12 -16.48
CA GLU A 245 18.27 18.98 -15.69
C GLU A 245 18.03 19.22 -14.19
N PRO A 246 17.83 18.17 -13.35
CA PRO A 246 17.74 18.33 -11.90
C PRO A 246 19.12 18.75 -11.36
N VAL A 247 19.30 20.05 -11.15
CA VAL A 247 20.57 20.62 -10.67
C VAL A 247 20.51 20.79 -9.16
N MET A 248 21.31 20.02 -8.42
CA MET A 248 21.87 20.49 -7.15
C MET A 248 22.67 21.77 -7.43
N GLY A 249 22.06 22.93 -7.21
CA GLY A 249 22.57 24.23 -7.63
C GLY A 249 23.78 24.68 -6.83
N LEU A 250 24.98 24.48 -7.38
CA LEU A 250 26.20 25.04 -6.82
C LEU A 250 26.44 26.42 -7.43
N VAL A 251 26.10 27.48 -6.71
CA VAL A 251 26.24 28.86 -7.17
C VAL A 251 27.47 29.50 -6.54
N LYS A 252 28.32 30.09 -7.39
CA LYS A 252 29.49 30.89 -6.97
C LYS A 252 29.11 32.36 -7.00
N ILE A 253 29.19 33.04 -5.86
CA ILE A 253 28.96 34.49 -5.77
C ILE A 253 30.30 35.16 -5.46
N GLN A 254 30.76 36.03 -6.35
CA GLN A 254 31.97 36.81 -6.12
C GLN A 254 31.64 37.99 -5.20
N VAL A 255 32.12 37.94 -3.96
CA VAL A 255 31.90 39.03 -3.01
C VAL A 255 32.97 40.10 -3.24
N GLY A 256 32.56 41.26 -3.75
CA GLY A 256 33.40 42.46 -3.81
C GLY A 256 33.48 43.16 -5.17
N LYS A 257 32.50 44.02 -5.47
CA LYS A 257 32.64 45.44 -5.88
C LYS A 257 31.27 46.02 -6.22
N LEU A 258 31.01 47.22 -5.69
CA LEU A 258 29.83 48.05 -5.95
C LEU A 258 29.80 48.62 -7.38
N CYS A 259 28.56 48.77 -7.88
CA CYS A 259 28.05 49.59 -8.99
C CYS A 259 28.09 49.04 -10.43
N ALA A 260 26.91 49.15 -11.07
CA ALA A 260 26.51 48.89 -12.46
C ALA A 260 26.45 47.42 -12.92
N GLY A 261 25.25 46.95 -13.26
CA GLY A 261 24.99 45.64 -13.88
C GLY A 261 24.85 44.47 -12.90
N ARG A 262 23.92 44.55 -11.93
CA ARG A 262 23.64 43.41 -11.04
C ARG A 262 22.90 42.31 -11.82
N THR A 263 23.34 41.07 -11.64
CA THR A 263 22.69 39.87 -12.17
C THR A 263 22.13 39.07 -10.98
N GLN A 264 20.81 38.92 -10.89
CA GLN A 264 20.12 38.08 -9.91
C GLN A 264 20.02 36.65 -10.44
N THR A 265 20.42 35.66 -9.66
CA THR A 265 20.07 34.25 -9.92
C THR A 265 18.91 33.85 -9.00
N SER A 266 17.81 33.38 -9.58
CA SER A 266 16.68 32.77 -8.87
C SER A 266 16.78 31.25 -8.97
N VAL A 267 16.59 30.49 -7.89
CA VAL A 267 16.70 29.02 -7.89
C VAL A 267 15.52 28.37 -7.16
N LEU A 268 14.92 27.34 -7.79
CA LEU A 268 13.83 26.48 -7.30
C LEU A 268 14.21 25.00 -7.49
N PHE A 269 13.80 24.07 -6.62
CA PHE A 269 14.34 22.71 -6.58
C PHE A 269 13.40 21.61 -7.09
N PRO A 270 13.90 20.57 -7.78
CA PRO A 270 13.08 19.44 -8.23
C PRO A 270 12.73 18.51 -7.07
N LYS A 271 11.55 17.90 -7.16
CA LYS A 271 11.17 16.72 -6.35
C LYS A 271 12.05 15.52 -6.73
N VAL A 272 12.60 14.83 -5.72
CA VAL A 272 13.35 13.58 -5.93
C VAL A 272 12.35 12.43 -6.19
N ASN A 273 12.09 12.06 -7.45
CA ASN A 273 11.42 10.79 -7.83
C ASN A 273 11.62 10.40 -9.32
N TYR A 274 11.91 9.12 -9.61
CA TYR A 274 12.24 8.58 -10.95
C TYR A 274 11.17 7.61 -11.53
N PHE A 275 11.06 7.50 -12.88
CA PHE A 275 11.34 6.29 -13.74
C PHE A 275 10.62 6.25 -15.12
N THR A 276 11.23 5.59 -16.11
CA THR A 276 10.79 5.31 -17.52
C THR A 276 10.54 3.79 -17.77
N SER A 277 10.41 3.29 -19.00
CA SER A 277 9.16 2.78 -19.62
C SER A 277 9.26 1.29 -20.04
N VAL A 278 8.10 0.68 -20.36
CA VAL A 278 7.82 -0.67 -20.93
C VAL A 278 7.47 -1.79 -19.94
N LEU A 279 8.15 -1.96 -18.79
CA LEU A 279 7.59 -2.69 -17.63
C LEU A 279 6.40 -1.94 -16.99
N ARG A 280 6.36 -0.64 -17.26
CA ARG A 280 5.29 0.30 -16.93
C ARG A 280 3.93 -0.09 -17.50
N ALA A 281 3.75 -0.76 -18.63
CA ALA A 281 2.35 -1.00 -19.10
C ALA A 281 1.58 -2.00 -18.21
N VAL A 282 2.29 -3.02 -17.69
CA VAL A 282 1.71 -4.05 -16.82
C VAL A 282 1.76 -3.60 -15.35
N MET A 283 2.83 -2.89 -14.95
CA MET A 283 2.92 -2.30 -13.61
C MET A 283 2.07 -1.04 -13.47
N ILE A 284 1.88 -0.15 -14.45
CA ILE A 284 0.92 0.98 -14.38
C ILE A 284 -0.51 0.48 -14.29
N LEU A 285 -0.86 -0.65 -14.91
CA LEU A 285 -2.21 -1.21 -14.72
C LEU A 285 -2.40 -1.71 -13.28
N LEU A 286 -1.35 -2.25 -12.64
CA LEU A 286 -1.37 -2.76 -11.27
C LEU A 286 -1.12 -1.67 -10.19
N ASP A 287 -0.28 -0.68 -10.49
CA ASP A 287 0.11 0.45 -9.65
C ASP A 287 -0.85 1.62 -9.80
N SER A 288 -1.52 1.86 -10.94
CA SER A 288 -2.63 2.83 -10.99
C SER A 288 -3.86 2.32 -10.24
N LEU A 289 -3.97 1.01 -10.05
CA LEU A 289 -4.96 0.39 -9.15
C LEU A 289 -4.50 0.34 -7.69
N TYR A 290 -3.25 0.72 -7.37
CA TYR A 290 -2.64 0.65 -6.03
C TYR A 290 -1.97 1.97 -5.55
N ALA A 291 -1.84 2.99 -6.38
CA ALA A 291 -1.18 4.27 -6.04
C ALA A 291 -2.03 5.14 -5.09
N GLY A 292 -3.31 4.79 -4.87
CA GLY A 292 -4.10 5.33 -3.77
C GLY A 292 -3.72 4.80 -2.38
N PHE A 293 -2.80 3.81 -2.29
CA PHE A 293 -2.45 3.11 -1.05
C PHE A 293 -1.12 3.55 -0.39
N GLN A 294 -0.29 4.36 -1.06
CA GLN A 294 1.09 4.61 -0.61
C GLN A 294 1.30 5.86 0.28
N SER A 295 0.30 6.72 0.48
CA SER A 295 0.47 7.92 1.32
C SER A 295 0.53 7.64 2.84
N ASP A 296 0.11 6.45 3.31
CA ASP A 296 -0.13 6.20 4.75
C ASP A 296 0.87 5.24 5.42
N GLN A 297 1.78 4.62 4.67
CA GLN A 297 2.74 3.65 5.23
C GLN A 297 4.13 4.23 5.55
N MET A 298 4.54 5.35 4.94
CA MET A 298 5.80 6.02 5.31
C MET A 298 5.71 6.82 6.62
N ALA A 299 4.50 7.12 7.11
CA ALA A 299 4.29 7.88 8.36
C ALA A 299 4.40 7.04 9.66
N GLN A 300 4.87 5.79 9.60
CA GLN A 300 4.77 4.84 10.73
C GLN A 300 6.08 4.20 11.21
N SER A 301 7.20 4.41 10.53
CA SER A 301 8.51 4.05 11.10
C SER A 301 8.96 5.03 12.19
N ASP A 302 8.40 6.24 12.22
CA ASP A 302 8.90 7.33 13.07
C ASP A 302 8.28 7.44 14.47
N LYS A 303 7.30 6.60 14.81
CA LYS A 303 6.56 6.70 16.09
C LYS A 303 6.89 5.62 17.14
N LYS A 304 8.04 4.95 17.07
CA LYS A 304 8.40 3.87 18.03
C LYS A 304 9.56 4.14 18.98
N GLN A 305 10.04 5.38 19.10
CA GLN A 305 11.09 5.77 20.06
C GLN A 305 10.71 6.96 20.95
N VAL A 306 9.53 6.95 21.58
CA VAL A 306 9.28 7.81 22.76
C VAL A 306 8.29 7.11 23.70
N ALA A 307 8.80 6.18 24.52
CA ALA A 307 8.18 5.79 25.79
C ALA A 307 9.18 4.92 26.57
N ASP A 308 10.09 5.57 27.32
CA ASP A 308 10.25 5.29 28.76
C ASP A 308 11.24 6.23 29.45
N ALA A 309 10.84 6.64 30.66
CA ALA A 309 11.57 7.19 31.81
C ALA A 309 11.87 8.70 31.94
N ASN A 310 11.16 9.30 32.90
CA ASN A 310 11.76 10.09 34.00
C ASN A 310 11.11 9.53 35.30
N THR A 311 11.84 9.12 36.35
CA THR A 311 12.39 10.00 37.40
C THR A 311 13.38 9.28 38.35
N LYS A 312 14.30 10.09 38.91
CA LYS A 312 15.50 9.83 39.75
C LYS A 312 15.32 9.07 41.08
N GLY A 313 16.36 8.33 41.47
CA GLY A 313 16.71 7.98 42.86
C GLY A 313 17.77 6.87 42.93
N ASP A 314 18.83 7.06 43.71
CA ASP A 314 20.03 6.20 43.83
C ASP A 314 19.78 4.67 43.87
N GLU A 315 20.37 3.93 42.92
CA GLU A 315 20.85 2.55 43.09
C GLU A 315 21.76 2.18 41.90
N VAL A 316 22.88 1.49 42.15
CA VAL A 316 23.76 0.95 41.10
C VAL A 316 23.00 -0.18 40.41
N ILE A 317 22.35 0.12 39.29
CA ILE A 317 21.70 -0.85 38.42
C ILE A 317 22.24 -0.65 37.00
N VAL A 318 22.76 -1.74 36.45
CA VAL A 318 23.22 -1.81 35.06
C VAL A 318 21.98 -1.95 34.19
N ASP A 319 21.48 -0.84 33.66
CA ASP A 319 20.39 -0.86 32.67
C ASP A 319 20.95 -1.21 31.29
N VAL A 320 20.61 -2.42 30.84
CA VAL A 320 20.88 -2.92 29.49
C VAL A 320 19.79 -2.39 28.56
N ASN A 321 20.13 -1.38 27.76
CA ASN A 321 19.28 -0.84 26.71
C ASN A 321 19.15 -1.86 25.55
N ILE A 322 17.94 -2.40 25.31
CA ILE A 322 17.71 -3.48 24.32
C ILE A 322 17.76 -2.99 22.85
N ASN A 323 17.77 -1.67 22.59
CA ASN A 323 17.81 -1.14 21.21
C ASN A 323 19.04 -0.27 20.85
N ASP A 324 19.98 -0.10 21.77
CA ASP A 324 21.39 0.29 21.46
C ASP A 324 22.37 -0.82 21.89
N GLY A 325 21.90 -2.07 21.86
CA GLY A 325 22.84 -3.18 21.78
C GLY A 325 23.50 -3.15 20.41
N PRO A 326 24.82 -3.42 20.27
CA PRO A 326 25.33 -3.87 18.99
C PRO A 326 24.37 -4.96 18.51
N THR A 327 23.82 -4.85 17.28
CA THR A 327 23.02 -5.91 16.64
C THR A 327 23.61 -7.24 17.07
N PRO A 328 22.86 -8.14 17.73
CA PRO A 328 23.44 -9.33 18.33
C PRO A 328 24.36 -9.97 17.30
N PRO A 329 25.65 -10.21 17.63
CA PRO A 329 26.64 -10.56 16.62
C PRO A 329 26.14 -11.75 15.79
N GLY A 330 25.89 -11.51 14.50
CA GLY A 330 25.36 -12.51 13.57
C GLY A 330 23.90 -12.34 13.10
N VAL A 331 23.15 -11.33 13.56
CA VAL A 331 21.80 -11.03 13.03
C VAL A 331 21.91 -10.22 11.75
N LYS A 332 21.35 -10.74 10.65
CA LYS A 332 21.29 -10.09 9.34
C LYS A 332 20.18 -9.05 9.29
N THR A 333 20.51 -7.85 8.82
CA THR A 333 19.59 -6.73 8.61
C THR A 333 19.55 -6.36 7.13
N THR A 334 18.54 -5.56 6.72
CA THR A 334 18.64 -4.78 5.49
C THR A 334 19.76 -3.75 5.63
N GLN A 335 20.08 -3.12 4.50
CA GLN A 335 20.96 -1.96 4.45
C GLN A 335 20.48 -0.84 5.41
N ASP A 336 19.17 -0.62 5.47
CA ASP A 336 18.48 0.35 6.32
C ASP A 336 18.34 -0.08 7.80
N GLY A 337 19.04 -1.14 8.22
CA GLY A 337 19.01 -1.63 9.60
C GLY A 337 17.75 -2.41 10.02
N ILE A 338 16.83 -2.69 9.10
CA ILE A 338 15.63 -3.49 9.40
C ILE A 338 16.03 -4.95 9.61
N ILE A 339 15.73 -5.50 10.79
CA ILE A 339 16.00 -6.90 11.09
C ILE A 339 15.23 -7.81 10.12
N LEU A 340 15.95 -8.70 9.43
CA LEU A 340 15.32 -9.65 8.51
C LEU A 340 14.60 -10.75 9.29
N VAL A 341 13.29 -10.88 9.10
CA VAL A 341 12.49 -11.91 9.75
C VAL A 341 11.76 -12.74 8.70
N PRO A 342 11.98 -14.06 8.61
CA PRO A 342 12.99 -14.84 9.34
C PRO A 342 14.43 -14.52 8.90
N GLN A 343 15.41 -14.85 9.74
CA GLN A 343 16.84 -14.67 9.45
C GLN A 343 17.28 -15.59 8.30
N PRO A 344 17.86 -15.06 7.22
CA PRO A 344 18.28 -15.89 6.09
C PRO A 344 19.58 -16.64 6.39
N SER A 345 19.69 -17.89 5.94
CA SER A 345 20.93 -18.67 5.94
C SER A 345 21.88 -18.17 4.84
N ASP A 346 23.10 -18.72 4.77
CA ASP A 346 24.04 -18.45 3.67
C ASP A 346 23.81 -19.36 2.45
N ASP A 347 22.77 -20.20 2.49
CA ASP A 347 22.43 -21.11 1.41
C ASP A 347 21.80 -20.32 0.24
N PRO A 348 22.42 -20.29 -0.95
CA PRO A 348 21.89 -19.57 -2.10
C PRO A 348 20.57 -20.15 -2.62
N ASP A 349 20.26 -21.39 -2.24
CA ASP A 349 19.03 -22.03 -2.64
C ASP A 349 17.85 -21.70 -1.73
N GLN A 350 18.08 -21.07 -0.58
CA GLN A 350 17.00 -20.58 0.26
C GLN A 350 16.18 -19.52 -0.49
N PRO A 351 14.84 -19.64 -0.55
CA PRO A 351 13.99 -18.72 -1.32
C PRO A 351 14.07 -17.25 -0.89
N LEU A 352 14.38 -17.00 0.37
CA LEU A 352 14.65 -15.65 0.89
C LEU A 352 15.83 -14.98 0.18
N ASN A 353 16.85 -15.77 -0.20
CA ASN A 353 18.09 -15.33 -0.83
C ASN A 353 18.02 -15.29 -2.37
N TRP A 354 16.89 -15.63 -2.98
CA TRP A 354 16.76 -15.58 -4.44
C TRP A 354 16.92 -14.15 -4.97
N SER A 355 17.56 -14.03 -6.14
CA SER A 355 17.72 -12.74 -6.83
C SER A 355 16.37 -12.08 -7.10
N PHE A 356 16.37 -10.75 -7.17
CA PHE A 356 15.17 -9.93 -7.40
C PHE A 356 14.33 -10.46 -8.57
N LEU A 357 14.95 -10.68 -9.73
CA LEU A 357 14.26 -11.15 -10.93
C LEU A 357 13.59 -12.51 -10.72
N LYS A 358 14.32 -13.48 -10.14
CA LYS A 358 13.79 -14.83 -9.87
C LYS A 358 12.61 -14.77 -8.92
N LYS A 359 12.72 -13.98 -7.84
CA LYS A 359 11.69 -13.82 -6.82
C LYS A 359 10.41 -13.18 -7.39
N HIS A 360 10.56 -12.14 -8.23
CA HIS A 360 9.41 -11.41 -8.78
C HIS A 360 8.75 -12.13 -9.96
N LEU A 361 9.51 -12.86 -10.79
CA LEU A 361 8.92 -13.75 -11.79
C LEU A 361 8.11 -14.87 -11.14
N ALA A 362 8.64 -15.48 -10.07
CA ALA A 362 7.91 -16.50 -9.32
C ALA A 362 6.62 -15.93 -8.72
N LEU A 363 6.69 -14.75 -8.08
CA LEU A 363 5.52 -14.05 -7.56
C LEU A 363 4.45 -13.80 -8.64
N ALA A 364 4.85 -13.29 -9.81
CA ALA A 364 3.92 -13.02 -10.91
C ALA A 364 3.19 -14.28 -11.37
N VAL A 365 3.89 -15.41 -11.50
CA VAL A 365 3.27 -16.69 -11.89
C VAL A 365 2.31 -17.19 -10.82
N LEU A 366 2.68 -17.11 -9.54
CA LEU A 366 1.81 -17.51 -8.41
C LEU A 366 0.52 -16.68 -8.37
N ILE A 367 0.61 -15.36 -8.57
CA ILE A 367 -0.55 -14.47 -8.62
C ILE A 367 -1.42 -14.75 -9.86
N LEU A 368 -0.82 -14.99 -11.03
CA LEU A 368 -1.59 -15.35 -12.23
C LEU A 368 -2.33 -16.68 -12.04
N GLU A 369 -1.72 -17.64 -11.35
CA GLU A 369 -2.33 -18.91 -11.04
C GLU A 369 -3.57 -18.75 -10.14
N THR A 370 -3.49 -17.97 -9.05
CA THR A 370 -4.65 -17.71 -8.17
C THR A 370 -5.76 -16.97 -8.93
N PHE A 371 -5.39 -15.95 -9.71
CA PHE A 371 -6.31 -15.17 -10.53
C PHE A 371 -7.08 -16.06 -11.52
N PHE A 372 -6.38 -16.89 -12.30
CA PHE A 372 -7.03 -17.74 -13.30
C PHE A 372 -7.76 -18.93 -12.69
N ALA A 373 -7.29 -19.47 -11.57
CA ALA A 373 -8.04 -20.49 -10.82
C ALA A 373 -9.44 -19.98 -10.47
N LYS A 374 -9.54 -18.76 -9.93
CA LYS A 374 -10.83 -18.13 -9.59
C LYS A 374 -11.60 -17.66 -10.83
N SER A 375 -10.95 -17.02 -11.79
CA SER A 375 -11.61 -16.47 -12.99
C SER A 375 -12.21 -17.57 -13.87
N THR A 376 -11.47 -18.67 -14.12
CA THR A 376 -11.99 -19.79 -14.92
C THR A 376 -13.20 -20.46 -14.27
N ALA A 377 -13.40 -20.27 -12.96
CA ALA A 377 -14.56 -20.82 -12.28
C ALA A 377 -15.89 -20.19 -12.75
N THR A 378 -15.87 -18.92 -13.12
CA THR A 378 -17.05 -18.16 -13.52
C THR A 378 -17.20 -17.99 -15.03
N PHE A 379 -16.21 -18.41 -15.83
CA PHE A 379 -16.27 -18.35 -17.29
C PHE A 379 -17.59 -18.90 -17.82
N ILE A 380 -18.05 -20.04 -17.29
CA ILE A 380 -19.22 -20.75 -17.80
C ILE A 380 -20.56 -20.16 -17.33
N GLY A 381 -20.57 -19.27 -16.33
CA GLY A 381 -21.77 -18.72 -15.71
C GLY A 381 -22.77 -18.11 -16.71
N PRO A 382 -22.33 -17.20 -17.60
CA PRO A 382 -23.22 -16.56 -18.59
C PRO A 382 -23.86 -17.53 -19.59
N ALA A 383 -23.29 -18.72 -19.81
CA ALA A 383 -23.77 -19.70 -20.78
C ALA A 383 -24.92 -20.59 -20.27
N ALA A 384 -25.46 -20.38 -19.07
CA ALA A 384 -26.47 -21.29 -18.50
C ALA A 384 -27.66 -21.57 -19.45
N LEU A 385 -28.19 -20.54 -20.13
CA LEU A 385 -29.29 -20.71 -21.10
C LEU A 385 -28.89 -21.53 -22.34
N THR A 386 -27.65 -21.40 -22.80
CA THR A 386 -27.12 -22.16 -23.94
C THR A 386 -26.81 -23.60 -23.54
N LEU A 387 -26.21 -23.80 -22.37
CA LEU A 387 -25.95 -25.12 -21.79
C LEU A 387 -27.23 -25.92 -21.56
N ALA A 388 -28.30 -25.26 -21.11
CA ALA A 388 -29.60 -25.88 -20.93
C ALA A 388 -30.12 -26.49 -22.25
N LYS A 389 -29.97 -25.76 -23.35
CA LYS A 389 -30.35 -26.22 -24.69
C LYS A 389 -29.47 -27.38 -25.16
N ASP A 390 -28.15 -27.24 -25.06
CA ASP A 390 -27.17 -28.22 -25.55
C ASP A 390 -27.24 -29.55 -24.81
N PHE A 391 -27.50 -29.53 -23.50
CA PHE A 391 -27.58 -30.74 -22.67
C PHE A 391 -28.99 -31.23 -22.40
N HIS A 392 -30.02 -30.56 -22.94
CA HIS A 392 -31.43 -30.90 -22.75
C HIS A 392 -31.84 -30.97 -21.26
N VAL A 393 -31.40 -29.98 -20.47
CA VAL A 393 -31.73 -29.84 -19.05
C VAL A 393 -32.48 -28.52 -18.80
N THR A 394 -33.07 -28.33 -17.62
CA THR A 394 -33.73 -27.06 -17.32
C THR A 394 -32.71 -25.91 -17.18
N PRO A 395 -33.09 -24.65 -17.45
CA PRO A 395 -32.22 -23.50 -17.23
C PRO A 395 -31.63 -23.43 -15.82
N ILE A 396 -32.44 -23.77 -14.81
CA ILE A 396 -32.00 -23.83 -13.41
C ILE A 396 -30.94 -24.91 -13.23
N GLN A 397 -31.17 -26.14 -13.73
CA GLN A 397 -30.18 -27.22 -13.64
C GLN A 397 -28.87 -26.86 -14.34
N ALA A 398 -28.91 -26.15 -15.46
CA ALA A 398 -27.69 -25.74 -16.17
C ALA A 398 -26.79 -24.80 -15.34
N THR A 399 -27.35 -23.99 -14.42
CA THR A 399 -26.53 -23.09 -13.57
C THR A 399 -25.66 -23.88 -12.59
N TYR A 400 -26.05 -25.10 -12.23
CA TYR A 400 -25.32 -25.96 -11.28
C TYR A 400 -23.94 -26.33 -11.78
N ILE A 401 -23.72 -26.37 -13.10
CA ILE A 401 -22.40 -26.58 -13.67
C ILE A 401 -21.41 -25.50 -13.17
N ALA A 402 -21.85 -24.24 -13.09
CA ALA A 402 -21.02 -23.17 -12.55
C ALA A 402 -20.98 -23.22 -11.02
N SER A 403 -22.16 -23.27 -10.38
CA SER A 403 -22.28 -23.05 -8.94
C SER A 403 -21.85 -24.23 -8.07
N ALA A 404 -21.95 -25.47 -8.56
CA ALA A 404 -21.52 -26.64 -7.79
C ALA A 404 -20.03 -26.62 -7.46
N THR A 405 -19.22 -25.87 -8.23
CA THR A 405 -17.80 -25.70 -7.95
C THR A 405 -17.50 -24.91 -6.67
N ALA A 406 -18.48 -24.21 -6.10
CA ALA A 406 -18.33 -23.46 -4.85
C ALA A 406 -17.99 -24.32 -3.63
N ILE A 407 -18.30 -25.63 -3.63
CA ILE A 407 -17.92 -26.52 -2.52
C ILE A 407 -16.42 -26.86 -2.53
N VAL A 408 -15.79 -26.80 -3.69
CA VAL A 408 -14.41 -27.26 -3.85
C VAL A 408 -13.42 -26.47 -2.99
N PRO A 409 -13.47 -25.13 -2.91
CA PRO A 409 -12.59 -24.37 -2.04
C PRO A 409 -12.84 -24.61 -0.54
N ALA A 410 -13.96 -25.21 -0.13
CA ALA A 410 -14.14 -25.65 1.25
C ALA A 410 -13.32 -26.92 1.55
N ILE A 411 -13.34 -27.89 0.63
CA ILE A 411 -12.78 -29.23 0.86
C ILE A 411 -11.30 -29.29 0.46
N ALA A 412 -10.93 -28.66 -0.65
CA ALA A 412 -9.62 -28.86 -1.26
C ALA A 412 -8.44 -28.36 -0.41
N PRO A 413 -8.51 -27.23 0.33
CA PRO A 413 -7.42 -26.81 1.22
C PRO A 413 -7.10 -27.81 2.33
N LEU A 414 -8.10 -28.58 2.80
CA LEU A 414 -7.91 -29.65 3.80
C LEU A 414 -7.04 -30.81 3.28
N ILE A 415 -6.91 -30.92 1.95
CA ILE A 415 -6.13 -31.96 1.28
C ILE A 415 -4.81 -31.39 0.77
N TRP A 416 -4.86 -30.30 0.00
CA TRP A 416 -3.69 -29.75 -0.68
C TRP A 416 -2.68 -29.09 0.25
N ILE A 417 -3.13 -28.38 1.29
CA ILE A 417 -2.21 -27.71 2.21
C ILE A 417 -1.35 -28.74 2.96
N PRO A 418 -1.91 -29.77 3.64
CA PRO A 418 -1.10 -30.81 4.28
C PRO A 418 -0.21 -31.59 3.30
N LEU A 419 -0.69 -31.88 2.09
CA LEU A 419 0.11 -32.55 1.07
C LEU A 419 1.31 -31.69 0.63
N SER A 420 1.12 -30.39 0.43
CA SER A 420 2.19 -29.48 0.02
C SER A 420 3.30 -29.36 1.07
N GLN A 421 2.95 -29.43 2.36
CA GLN A 421 3.93 -29.44 3.46
C GLN A 421 4.77 -30.71 3.50
N ARG A 422 4.25 -31.82 2.95
CA ARG A 422 4.92 -33.13 2.96
C ARG A 422 5.70 -33.42 1.69
N LEU A 423 5.11 -33.14 0.55
CA LEU A 423 5.63 -33.51 -0.75
C LEU A 423 6.36 -32.35 -1.45
N GLY A 424 6.20 -31.12 -0.94
CA GLY A 424 6.68 -29.89 -1.57
C GLY A 424 5.52 -29.12 -2.21
N ARG A 425 5.65 -27.80 -2.35
CA ARG A 425 4.63 -26.96 -3.00
C ARG A 425 4.64 -27.15 -4.49
N ARG A 426 5.84 -27.12 -5.09
CA ARG A 426 6.03 -27.21 -6.54
C ARG A 426 5.40 -28.45 -7.18
N PRO A 427 5.64 -29.69 -6.71
CA PRO A 427 5.05 -30.87 -7.32
C PRO A 427 3.52 -30.90 -7.24
N ILE A 428 2.95 -30.40 -6.14
CA ILE A 428 1.50 -30.34 -5.94
C ILE A 428 0.85 -29.31 -6.87
N MET A 429 1.44 -28.11 -6.98
CA MET A 429 0.94 -27.05 -7.86
C MET A 429 1.06 -27.45 -9.35
N LEU A 430 2.18 -28.04 -9.76
CA LEU A 430 2.35 -28.55 -11.13
C LEU A 430 1.35 -29.65 -11.48
N THR A 431 1.16 -30.61 -10.57
CA THR A 431 0.20 -31.71 -10.78
C THR A 431 -1.23 -31.18 -10.84
N GLY A 432 -1.61 -30.29 -9.92
CA GLY A 432 -2.93 -29.65 -9.90
C GLY A 432 -3.21 -28.86 -11.17
N THR A 433 -2.24 -28.05 -11.61
CA THR A 433 -2.37 -27.24 -12.84
C THR A 433 -2.49 -28.12 -14.08
N PHE A 434 -1.65 -29.15 -14.21
CA PHE A 434 -1.69 -30.08 -15.33
C PHE A 434 -3.00 -30.88 -15.39
N LEU A 435 -3.46 -31.43 -14.26
CA LEU A 435 -4.71 -32.17 -14.21
C LEU A 435 -5.91 -31.24 -14.45
N SER A 436 -5.86 -29.99 -13.97
CA SER A 436 -6.90 -29.01 -14.27
C SER A 436 -7.00 -28.73 -15.77
N MET A 437 -5.86 -28.59 -16.47
CA MET A 437 -5.83 -28.49 -17.94
C MET A 437 -6.57 -29.67 -18.59
N LEU A 438 -6.27 -30.91 -18.20
CA LEU A 438 -6.90 -32.10 -18.77
C LEU A 438 -8.41 -32.14 -18.51
N PHE A 439 -8.86 -31.78 -17.31
CA PHE A 439 -10.29 -31.73 -17.00
C PHE A 439 -11.02 -30.60 -17.71
N ASN A 440 -10.38 -29.45 -17.97
CA ASN A 440 -10.97 -28.40 -18.81
C ASN A 440 -11.12 -28.85 -20.28
N ILE A 441 -10.16 -29.62 -20.81
CA ILE A 441 -10.31 -30.29 -22.12
C ILE A 441 -11.48 -31.28 -22.07
N GLY A 442 -11.55 -32.11 -21.03
CA GLY A 442 -12.64 -33.06 -20.81
C GLY A 442 -14.01 -32.38 -20.78
N PHE A 443 -14.11 -31.24 -20.08
CA PHE A 443 -15.32 -30.43 -20.05
C PHE A 443 -15.69 -29.91 -21.44
N ALA A 444 -14.73 -29.34 -22.18
CA ALA A 444 -14.98 -28.80 -23.52
C ALA A 444 -15.47 -29.88 -24.52
N ARG A 445 -15.15 -31.16 -24.27
CA ARG A 445 -15.56 -32.31 -25.08
C ARG A 445 -16.77 -33.06 -24.55
N SER A 446 -17.29 -32.67 -23.39
CA SER A 446 -18.44 -33.34 -22.76
C SER A 446 -19.67 -33.29 -23.67
N GLN A 447 -20.36 -34.43 -23.76
CA GLN A 447 -21.60 -34.59 -24.54
C GLN A 447 -22.83 -34.74 -23.63
N THR A 448 -22.60 -35.02 -22.34
CA THR A 448 -23.68 -35.13 -21.36
C THR A 448 -23.47 -34.16 -20.21
N TYR A 449 -24.58 -33.72 -19.61
CA TYR A 449 -24.58 -32.86 -18.43
C TYR A 449 -23.72 -33.43 -17.29
N ALA A 450 -23.83 -34.74 -17.02
CA ALA A 450 -23.08 -35.39 -15.94
C ALA A 450 -21.57 -35.39 -16.21
N GLN A 451 -21.13 -35.63 -17.45
CA GLN A 451 -19.72 -35.55 -17.83
C GLN A 451 -19.17 -34.14 -17.62
N ALA A 452 -19.93 -33.13 -18.05
CA ALA A 452 -19.57 -31.72 -17.88
C ALA A 452 -19.40 -31.39 -16.39
N LEU A 453 -20.40 -31.72 -15.57
CA LEU A 453 -20.37 -31.44 -14.14
C LEU A 453 -19.19 -32.11 -13.42
N VAL A 454 -18.92 -33.39 -13.71
CA VAL A 454 -17.78 -34.13 -13.12
C VAL A 454 -16.45 -33.51 -13.53
N CYS A 455 -16.24 -33.26 -14.83
CA CYS A 455 -15.03 -32.61 -15.32
C CYS A 455 -14.85 -31.22 -14.70
N ARG A 456 -15.93 -30.48 -14.48
CA ARG A 456 -15.90 -29.15 -13.89
C ARG A 456 -15.47 -29.17 -12.43
N LEU A 457 -16.07 -30.05 -11.63
CA LEU A 457 -15.75 -30.24 -10.21
C LEU A 457 -14.30 -30.70 -10.03
N LEU A 458 -13.87 -31.72 -10.77
CA LEU A 458 -12.52 -32.25 -10.67
C LEU A 458 -11.49 -31.25 -11.19
N GLY A 459 -11.76 -30.56 -12.31
CA GLY A 459 -10.87 -29.54 -12.85
C GLY A 459 -10.64 -28.39 -11.88
N TYR A 460 -11.69 -27.94 -11.18
CA TYR A 460 -11.55 -26.91 -10.16
C TYR A 460 -10.88 -27.43 -8.89
N ALA A 461 -11.14 -28.69 -8.50
CA ALA A 461 -10.45 -29.32 -7.38
C ALA A 461 -8.95 -29.39 -7.60
N MET A 462 -8.50 -29.66 -8.83
CA MET A 462 -7.08 -29.64 -9.17
C MET A 462 -6.51 -28.21 -9.22
N ALA A 463 -7.23 -27.25 -9.82
CA ALA A 463 -6.80 -25.84 -9.84
C ALA A 463 -6.67 -25.21 -8.45
N SER A 464 -7.49 -25.66 -7.49
CA SER A 464 -7.49 -25.13 -6.13
C SER A 464 -6.21 -25.43 -5.34
N ALA A 465 -5.37 -26.37 -5.81
CA ALA A 465 -4.03 -26.59 -5.25
C ALA A 465 -3.23 -25.28 -5.27
N GLY A 466 -3.19 -24.62 -6.42
CA GLY A 466 -2.58 -23.31 -6.57
C GLY A 466 -3.19 -22.22 -5.71
N LEU A 467 -4.52 -22.15 -5.76
CA LEU A 467 -5.32 -21.19 -5.00
C LEU A 467 -4.96 -21.15 -3.51
N CYS A 468 -4.81 -22.32 -2.87
CA CYS A 468 -4.57 -22.41 -1.43
C CYS A 468 -3.08 -22.44 -1.04
N ILE A 469 -2.19 -22.83 -1.95
CA ILE A 469 -0.75 -22.93 -1.67
C ILE A 469 -0.03 -21.60 -1.90
N THR A 470 -0.48 -20.79 -2.88
CA THR A 470 0.18 -19.54 -3.27
C THR A 470 0.45 -18.55 -2.13
N PRO A 471 -0.50 -18.22 -1.23
CA PRO A 471 -0.21 -17.30 -0.13
C PRO A 471 0.94 -17.77 0.76
N ALA A 472 1.04 -19.08 0.97
CA ALA A 472 2.10 -19.69 1.75
C ALA A 472 3.42 -19.79 0.96
N ALA A 473 3.38 -19.96 -0.36
CA ALA A 473 4.57 -19.86 -1.22
C ALA A 473 5.16 -18.45 -1.21
N ILE A 474 4.33 -17.41 -1.31
CA ILE A 474 4.74 -16.00 -1.18
C ILE A 474 5.38 -15.76 0.20
N SER A 475 4.76 -16.31 1.26
CA SER A 475 5.29 -16.24 2.62
C SER A 475 6.68 -16.86 2.79
N ASP A 476 7.06 -17.84 1.97
CA ASP A 476 8.37 -18.49 2.06
C ASP A 476 9.47 -17.68 1.34
N MET A 477 9.10 -16.78 0.43
CA MET A 477 10.02 -16.06 -0.46
C MET A 477 10.37 -14.64 0.02
N PHE A 478 9.53 -14.02 0.84
CA PHE A 478 9.62 -12.60 1.21
C PHE A 478 9.74 -12.41 2.72
N PHE A 479 10.51 -11.40 3.13
CA PHE A 479 10.69 -11.06 4.55
C PHE A 479 9.44 -10.38 5.13
N ALA A 480 9.28 -10.42 6.46
CA ALA A 480 8.09 -9.94 7.15
C ALA A 480 7.68 -8.50 6.79
N HIS A 481 8.64 -7.58 6.62
CA HIS A 481 8.38 -6.17 6.32
C HIS A 481 7.80 -5.94 4.91
N GLU A 482 8.16 -6.76 3.93
CA GLU A 482 7.67 -6.65 2.54
C GLU A 482 6.53 -7.64 2.23
N LYS A 483 6.40 -8.69 3.03
CA LYS A 483 5.45 -9.80 2.85
C LYS A 483 4.00 -9.34 2.82
N GLY A 484 3.62 -8.41 3.69
CA GLY A 484 2.25 -7.88 3.76
C GLY A 484 1.79 -7.31 2.42
N LYS A 485 2.63 -6.49 1.78
CA LYS A 485 2.37 -5.92 0.45
C LYS A 485 2.17 -6.99 -0.62
N ARG A 486 3.02 -8.02 -0.65
CA ARG A 486 2.95 -9.10 -1.66
C ARG A 486 1.71 -9.97 -1.50
N ILE A 487 1.33 -10.28 -0.25
CA ILE A 487 0.10 -11.01 0.04
C ILE A 487 -1.11 -10.17 -0.33
N GLY A 488 -1.12 -8.87 0.00
CA GLY A 488 -2.18 -7.93 -0.38
C GLY A 488 -2.44 -7.88 -1.89
N MET A 489 -1.38 -7.81 -2.71
CA MET A 489 -1.50 -7.86 -4.17
C MET A 489 -2.18 -9.15 -4.67
N ASN A 490 -1.83 -10.30 -4.08
CA ASN A 490 -2.45 -11.57 -4.42
C ASN A 490 -3.92 -11.62 -3.99
N THR A 491 -4.24 -11.11 -2.80
CA THR A 491 -5.61 -11.07 -2.26
C THR A 491 -6.53 -10.23 -3.13
N PHE A 492 -6.12 -9.01 -3.49
CA PHE A 492 -6.90 -8.12 -4.36
C PHE A 492 -7.29 -8.81 -5.67
N LEU A 493 -6.31 -9.40 -6.38
CA LEU A 493 -6.55 -10.09 -7.65
C LEU A 493 -7.41 -11.35 -7.47
N LEU A 494 -7.25 -12.07 -6.37
CA LEU A 494 -8.07 -13.24 -6.03
C LEU A 494 -9.54 -12.86 -5.82
N VAL A 495 -9.80 -11.71 -5.19
CA VAL A 495 -11.15 -11.20 -4.89
C VAL A 495 -11.86 -10.74 -6.17
N VAL A 496 -11.18 -9.99 -7.05
CA VAL A 496 -11.81 -9.49 -8.28
C VAL A 496 -11.94 -10.54 -9.40
N ALA A 497 -11.14 -11.60 -9.34
CA ALA A 497 -11.05 -12.64 -10.37
C ALA A 497 -12.39 -13.28 -10.78
N PRO A 498 -13.30 -13.70 -9.86
CA PRO A 498 -14.58 -14.30 -10.25
C PRO A 498 -15.45 -13.35 -11.10
N TYR A 499 -15.44 -12.05 -10.80
CA TYR A 499 -16.21 -11.06 -11.54
C TYR A 499 -15.65 -10.84 -12.95
N LEU A 500 -14.33 -10.66 -13.06
CA LEU A 500 -13.65 -10.55 -14.35
C LEU A 500 -13.81 -11.83 -15.19
N GLY A 501 -13.80 -13.00 -14.54
CA GLY A 501 -14.07 -14.29 -15.17
C GLY A 501 -15.46 -14.36 -15.82
N GLY A 502 -16.49 -13.82 -15.17
CA GLY A 502 -17.84 -13.75 -15.75
C GLY A 502 -17.91 -12.82 -16.97
N VAL A 503 -17.23 -11.66 -16.91
CA VAL A 503 -17.12 -10.72 -18.04
C VAL A 503 -16.42 -11.37 -19.23
N MET A 504 -15.25 -11.98 -19.01
CA MET A 504 -14.51 -12.69 -20.06
C MET A 504 -15.31 -13.87 -20.60
N GLY A 505 -15.98 -14.62 -19.72
CA GLY A 505 -16.87 -15.72 -20.05
C GLY A 505 -17.98 -15.33 -21.01
N GLY A 506 -18.72 -14.26 -20.69
CA GLY A 506 -19.79 -13.75 -21.53
C GLY A 506 -19.30 -13.27 -22.89
N ALA A 507 -18.15 -12.60 -22.93
CA ALA A 507 -17.53 -12.15 -24.18
C ALA A 507 -17.11 -13.31 -25.10
N MET A 508 -16.45 -14.33 -24.54
CA MET A 508 -16.07 -15.53 -25.31
C MET A 508 -17.29 -16.30 -25.83
N GLN A 509 -18.35 -16.41 -25.01
CA GLN A 509 -19.52 -17.22 -25.33
C GLN A 509 -20.51 -16.55 -26.27
N TYR A 510 -20.56 -15.21 -26.26
CA TYR A 510 -21.37 -14.45 -27.20
C TYR A 510 -20.89 -14.61 -28.65
N ASN A 511 -19.59 -14.87 -28.85
CA ASN A 511 -19.07 -15.13 -30.19
C ASN A 511 -19.62 -16.47 -30.73
N PRO A 512 -20.38 -16.45 -31.84
CA PRO A 512 -21.02 -17.65 -32.38
C PRO A 512 -20.04 -18.72 -32.86
N HIS A 513 -18.79 -18.36 -33.15
CA HIS A 513 -17.75 -19.31 -33.56
C HIS A 513 -17.07 -20.00 -32.38
N LEU A 514 -17.12 -19.41 -31.19
CA LEU A 514 -16.47 -19.93 -29.98
C LEU A 514 -17.47 -20.69 -29.10
N GLY A 515 -18.51 -20.00 -28.63
CA GLY A 515 -19.45 -20.53 -27.64
C GLY A 515 -18.78 -21.02 -26.35
N TRP A 516 -19.52 -21.80 -25.55
CA TRP A 516 -19.04 -22.25 -24.24
C TRP A 516 -17.94 -23.33 -24.33
N ARG A 517 -17.92 -24.14 -25.40
CA ARG A 517 -16.89 -25.16 -25.60
C ARG A 517 -15.51 -24.54 -25.77
N TRP A 518 -15.40 -23.48 -26.58
CA TRP A 518 -14.14 -22.76 -26.72
C TRP A 518 -13.75 -21.98 -25.49
N ALA A 519 -14.69 -21.42 -24.72
CA ALA A 519 -14.36 -20.80 -23.43
C ALA A 519 -13.58 -21.77 -22.51
N MET A 520 -13.92 -23.06 -22.56
CA MET A 520 -13.27 -24.11 -21.77
C MET A 520 -11.97 -24.62 -22.42
N ASN A 521 -11.87 -24.64 -23.75
CA ASN A 521 -10.58 -24.84 -24.42
C ASN A 521 -9.59 -23.70 -24.12
N ILE A 522 -10.07 -22.45 -24.05
CA ILE A 522 -9.25 -21.30 -23.65
C ILE A 522 -8.81 -21.43 -22.21
N ALA A 523 -9.69 -21.85 -21.29
CA ALA A 523 -9.29 -22.19 -19.92
C ALA A 523 -8.19 -23.26 -19.92
N ALA A 524 -8.30 -24.33 -20.72
CA ALA A 524 -7.25 -25.34 -20.84
C ALA A 524 -5.93 -24.75 -21.37
N MET A 525 -5.95 -23.87 -22.37
CA MET A 525 -4.74 -23.18 -22.87
C MET A 525 -4.10 -22.30 -21.80
N ILE A 526 -4.91 -21.62 -20.98
CA ILE A 526 -4.43 -20.84 -19.83
C ILE A 526 -3.72 -21.76 -18.83
N TYR A 527 -4.31 -22.89 -18.46
CA TYR A 527 -3.65 -23.85 -17.55
C TYR A 527 -2.40 -24.48 -18.17
N ALA A 528 -2.36 -24.70 -19.49
CA ALA A 528 -1.14 -25.14 -20.17
C ALA A 528 -0.02 -24.10 -20.07
N PHE A 529 -0.35 -22.83 -20.30
CA PHE A 529 0.59 -21.72 -20.10
C PHE A 529 1.07 -21.62 -18.65
N LEU A 530 0.15 -21.67 -17.68
CA LEU A 530 0.48 -21.62 -16.26
C LEU A 530 1.35 -22.82 -15.84
N PHE A 531 1.09 -24.01 -16.37
CA PHE A 531 1.93 -25.18 -16.10
C PHE A 531 3.37 -24.95 -16.57
N LEU A 532 3.56 -24.46 -17.80
CA LEU A 532 4.88 -24.13 -18.32
C LEU A 532 5.54 -23.00 -17.52
N ALA A 533 4.80 -21.96 -17.17
CA ALA A 533 5.30 -20.84 -16.39
C ALA A 533 5.73 -21.29 -14.98
N LEU A 534 4.93 -22.10 -14.29
CA LEU A 534 5.27 -22.70 -13.00
C LEU A 534 6.52 -23.57 -13.13
N LEU A 535 6.59 -24.40 -14.17
CA LEU A 535 7.73 -25.28 -14.42
C LEU A 535 9.03 -24.48 -14.61
N LEU A 536 8.98 -23.37 -15.33
CA LEU A 536 10.17 -22.57 -15.65
C LEU A 536 10.57 -21.57 -14.56
N PHE A 537 9.61 -20.92 -13.90
CA PHE A 537 9.86 -19.74 -13.09
C PHE A 537 9.63 -19.91 -11.59
N VAL A 538 8.99 -21.00 -11.12
CA VAL A 538 8.65 -21.19 -9.70
C VAL A 538 9.33 -22.43 -9.11
N PRO A 539 10.60 -22.35 -8.68
CA PRO A 539 11.26 -23.46 -7.97
C PRO A 539 10.56 -23.80 -6.65
N GLU A 540 10.95 -24.91 -6.02
CA GLU A 540 10.43 -25.26 -4.70
C GLU A 540 10.70 -24.14 -3.68
N THR A 541 9.64 -23.66 -3.02
CA THR A 541 9.72 -22.56 -2.05
C THR A 541 9.82 -23.06 -0.62
N ILE A 542 9.53 -24.33 -0.34
CA ILE A 542 9.80 -24.86 0.99
C ILE A 542 11.31 -25.13 1.12
N TYR A 543 11.90 -24.55 2.16
CA TYR A 543 13.32 -24.72 2.48
C TYR A 543 13.52 -25.56 3.74
N TYR A 544 14.35 -26.60 3.63
CA TYR A 544 14.90 -27.33 4.77
C TYR A 544 16.42 -27.23 4.73
N PRO A 545 17.08 -26.84 5.83
CA PRO A 545 18.54 -26.89 5.91
C PRO A 545 19.00 -28.33 5.67
N ASN A 546 19.85 -28.54 4.65
CA ASN A 546 20.40 -29.86 4.35
C ASN A 546 21.78 -29.98 5.02
N PRO A 547 21.94 -30.73 6.12
CA PRO A 547 23.21 -30.82 6.83
C PRO A 547 24.30 -31.63 6.09
N THR A 548 23.95 -32.27 4.97
CA THR A 548 24.85 -33.16 4.21
C THR A 548 24.68 -32.95 2.70
N SER A 549 25.10 -31.81 2.14
CA SER A 549 25.13 -31.65 0.68
C SER A 549 26.40 -32.30 0.09
N SER A 550 26.41 -33.63 -0.06
CA SER A 550 27.15 -34.21 -1.18
C SER A 550 26.28 -34.02 -2.42
N SER A 551 26.71 -33.12 -3.30
CA SER A 551 25.97 -32.69 -4.49
C SER A 551 25.83 -33.83 -5.50
N THR A 552 24.85 -34.71 -5.32
CA THR A 552 24.37 -35.53 -6.44
C THR A 552 23.45 -34.64 -7.29
N HIS A 553 24.01 -34.04 -8.34
CA HIS A 553 23.28 -33.24 -9.33
C HIS A 553 22.35 -34.13 -10.17
N THR A 554 21.27 -34.63 -9.56
CA THR A 554 20.20 -35.30 -10.28
C THR A 554 19.42 -34.27 -11.11
N LEU A 555 18.89 -34.72 -12.26
CA LEU A 555 18.00 -33.89 -13.09
C LEU A 555 16.82 -33.33 -12.29
N TYR A 556 16.33 -34.09 -11.32
CA TYR A 556 15.28 -33.70 -10.38
C TYR A 556 15.65 -32.43 -9.58
N HIS A 557 16.87 -32.36 -9.04
CA HIS A 557 17.35 -31.19 -8.30
C HIS A 557 17.61 -30.00 -9.25
N ARG A 558 18.11 -30.25 -10.47
CA ARG A 558 18.32 -29.19 -11.49
C ARG A 558 17.01 -28.56 -11.98
N LEU A 559 15.93 -29.33 -12.00
CA LEU A 559 14.58 -28.84 -12.30
C LEU A 559 13.92 -28.13 -11.11
N GLY A 560 14.66 -27.88 -10.02
CA GLY A 560 14.20 -27.09 -8.88
C GLY A 560 13.25 -27.83 -7.93
N PHE A 561 13.18 -29.16 -7.98
CA PHE A 561 12.40 -29.95 -7.02
C PHE A 561 13.21 -30.23 -5.75
N ARG A 562 12.55 -30.09 -4.59
CA ARG A 562 13.09 -30.49 -3.27
C ARG A 562 12.00 -31.18 -2.49
N THR A 563 12.34 -32.27 -1.81
CA THR A 563 11.39 -33.00 -0.96
C THR A 563 11.52 -32.53 0.49
N PRO A 564 10.44 -32.04 1.10
CA PRO A 564 10.39 -31.79 2.54
C PRO A 564 10.75 -33.03 3.37
N HIS A 565 11.42 -32.82 4.51
CA HIS A 565 11.62 -33.85 5.54
C HIS A 565 10.94 -33.48 6.87
N PRO A 566 9.60 -33.46 6.92
CA PRO A 566 8.84 -33.11 8.12
C PRO A 566 8.96 -34.21 9.18
N THR A 567 9.29 -33.80 10.41
CA THR A 567 9.50 -34.68 11.57
C THR A 567 8.21 -35.25 12.16
N GLU A 568 7.08 -34.59 11.94
CA GLU A 568 5.79 -35.02 12.48
C GLU A 568 5.20 -36.23 11.73
N ARG A 569 4.19 -36.90 12.32
CA ARG A 569 3.41 -37.98 11.66
C ARG A 569 2.31 -37.41 10.74
N TRP A 570 1.99 -38.13 9.66
CA TRP A 570 0.96 -37.72 8.69
C TRP A 570 -0.38 -37.40 9.34
N SER A 571 -0.83 -38.26 10.26
CA SER A 571 -2.08 -38.05 11.00
C SER A 571 -2.09 -36.75 11.80
N THR A 572 -0.96 -36.35 12.40
CA THR A 572 -0.85 -35.10 13.14
C THR A 572 -1.00 -33.90 12.22
N THR A 573 -0.35 -33.90 11.05
CA THR A 573 -0.44 -32.80 10.07
C THR A 573 -1.88 -32.60 9.58
N PHE A 574 -2.56 -33.69 9.22
CA PHE A 574 -3.95 -33.63 8.77
C PHE A 574 -4.93 -33.28 9.90
N ALA A 575 -4.62 -33.60 11.16
CA ALA A 575 -5.50 -33.31 12.30
C ALA A 575 -5.50 -31.84 12.75
N ARG A 576 -4.54 -31.00 12.32
CA ARG A 576 -4.37 -29.62 12.82
C ARG A 576 -5.59 -28.71 12.56
N PRO A 577 -6.15 -28.63 11.33
CA PRO A 577 -7.30 -27.75 11.07
C PRO A 577 -8.54 -28.16 11.88
N TYR A 578 -8.75 -29.46 12.10
CA TYR A 578 -9.91 -29.99 12.84
C TYR A 578 -9.96 -29.52 14.30
N LYS A 579 -8.79 -29.28 14.92
CA LYS A 579 -8.74 -28.75 16.28
C LYS A 579 -9.30 -27.33 16.36
N MET A 580 -9.13 -26.52 15.31
CA MET A 580 -9.57 -25.12 15.30
C MET A 580 -11.11 -24.97 15.28
N PHE A 581 -11.85 -26.01 14.88
CA PHE A 581 -13.32 -26.05 15.01
C PHE A 581 -13.81 -26.08 16.46
N ALA A 582 -12.96 -26.39 17.43
CA ALA A 582 -13.35 -26.37 18.85
C ALA A 582 -13.32 -24.96 19.47
N TYR A 583 -12.96 -23.91 18.71
CA TYR A 583 -12.76 -22.55 19.21
C TYR A 583 -13.93 -21.64 18.84
N PRO A 584 -14.76 -21.21 19.80
CA PRO A 584 -15.89 -20.34 19.51
C PRO A 584 -15.46 -18.99 18.91
N ALA A 585 -14.29 -18.47 19.30
CA ALA A 585 -13.72 -17.24 18.74
C ALA A 585 -13.34 -17.34 17.24
N ILE A 586 -13.33 -18.55 16.68
CA ILE A 586 -13.09 -18.78 15.24
C ILE A 586 -14.40 -19.21 14.58
N VAL A 587 -15.14 -20.12 15.20
CA VAL A 587 -16.38 -20.66 14.62
C VAL A 587 -17.50 -19.63 14.55
N LEU A 588 -17.72 -18.82 15.60
CA LEU A 588 -18.78 -17.81 15.60
C LEU A 588 -18.63 -16.76 14.48
N PRO A 589 -17.46 -16.11 14.28
CA PRO A 589 -17.30 -15.17 13.17
C PRO A 589 -17.37 -15.89 11.81
N SER A 590 -16.85 -17.12 11.72
CA SER A 590 -16.93 -17.92 10.49
C SER A 590 -18.37 -18.28 10.10
N LEU A 591 -19.22 -18.63 11.06
CA LEU A 591 -20.63 -18.95 10.83
C LEU A 591 -21.45 -17.70 10.50
N TRP A 592 -21.18 -16.58 11.15
CA TRP A 592 -21.88 -15.34 10.82
C TRP A 592 -21.50 -14.83 9.43
N PHE A 593 -20.20 -14.86 9.11
CA PHE A 593 -19.75 -14.48 7.78
C PHE A 593 -20.27 -15.42 6.70
N SER A 594 -20.38 -16.72 6.98
CA SER A 594 -20.94 -17.64 6.01
C SER A 594 -22.40 -17.29 5.66
N ILE A 595 -23.21 -16.86 6.63
CA ILE A 595 -24.57 -16.32 6.38
C ILE A 595 -24.51 -15.06 5.52
N CYS A 596 -23.59 -14.14 5.83
CA CYS A 596 -23.37 -12.93 5.05
C CYS A 596 -22.94 -13.22 3.60
N TYR A 597 -22.21 -14.31 3.40
CA TYR A 597 -21.67 -14.75 2.11
C TYR A 597 -22.61 -15.68 1.31
N ALA A 598 -23.67 -16.20 1.94
CA ALA A 598 -24.47 -17.32 1.44
C ALA A 598 -24.99 -17.12 0.01
N THR A 599 -25.51 -15.94 -0.31
CA THR A 599 -26.17 -15.67 -1.60
C THR A 599 -25.21 -15.31 -2.73
N GLU A 600 -23.90 -15.15 -2.48
CA GLU A 600 -22.94 -14.70 -3.49
C GLU A 600 -22.97 -15.56 -4.77
N VAL A 601 -22.87 -16.88 -4.59
CA VAL A 601 -22.90 -17.83 -5.72
C VAL A 601 -24.30 -17.90 -6.34
N ALA A 602 -25.36 -17.75 -5.54
CA ALA A 602 -26.74 -17.77 -6.06
C ALA A 602 -27.06 -16.53 -6.89
N ASN A 603 -26.55 -15.37 -6.48
CA ASN A 603 -26.73 -14.11 -7.19
C ASN A 603 -26.06 -14.17 -8.56
N THR A 604 -24.79 -14.58 -8.60
CA THR A 604 -24.04 -14.73 -9.85
C THR A 604 -24.60 -15.85 -10.74
N ALA A 605 -25.03 -16.99 -10.18
CA ALA A 605 -25.71 -18.06 -10.93
C ALA A 605 -27.10 -17.62 -11.46
N GLY A 606 -27.74 -16.69 -10.78
CA GLY A 606 -29.04 -16.14 -11.14
C GLY A 606 -29.00 -15.13 -12.29
N PHE A 607 -27.86 -14.50 -12.59
CA PHE A 607 -27.76 -13.51 -13.68
C PHE A 607 -28.34 -13.96 -15.03
N PRO A 608 -28.01 -15.15 -15.58
CA PRO A 608 -28.60 -15.60 -16.83
C PRO A 608 -30.12 -15.84 -16.75
N LEU A 609 -30.66 -16.15 -15.58
CA LEU A 609 -32.09 -16.41 -15.39
C LEU A 609 -32.88 -15.13 -15.14
N ASN A 610 -32.32 -14.21 -14.34
CA ASN A 610 -32.97 -12.97 -13.91
C ASN A 610 -32.83 -11.84 -14.93
N PHE A 611 -31.78 -11.85 -15.76
CA PHE A 611 -31.53 -10.83 -16.78
C PHE A 611 -31.56 -11.34 -18.22
N GLY A 612 -31.44 -12.67 -18.45
CA GLY A 612 -31.32 -13.22 -19.78
C GLY A 612 -32.58 -13.13 -20.66
N GLN A 613 -32.55 -13.81 -21.80
CA GLN A 613 -33.59 -13.73 -22.85
C GLN A 613 -35.02 -13.99 -22.36
N ASN A 614 -35.19 -14.90 -21.39
CA ASN A 614 -36.49 -15.27 -20.84
C ASN A 614 -36.96 -14.37 -19.68
N SER A 615 -36.16 -13.38 -19.30
CA SER A 615 -36.51 -12.38 -18.29
C SER A 615 -37.10 -11.12 -18.94
N ARG A 616 -37.62 -10.19 -18.13
CA ARG A 616 -38.09 -8.88 -18.60
C ARG A 616 -37.00 -7.99 -19.24
N PHE A 617 -35.72 -8.28 -18.99
CA PHE A 617 -34.60 -7.46 -19.46
C PHE A 617 -34.04 -7.94 -20.81
N HIS A 618 -34.34 -9.18 -21.20
CA HIS A 618 -33.96 -9.77 -22.49
C HIS A 618 -32.46 -9.67 -22.84
N PHE A 619 -31.56 -9.77 -21.86
CA PHE A 619 -30.12 -9.66 -22.11
C PHE A 619 -29.60 -10.86 -22.91
N ASN A 620 -28.68 -10.57 -23.83
CA ASN A 620 -27.87 -11.58 -24.50
C ASN A 620 -26.72 -12.05 -23.60
N THR A 621 -25.98 -13.08 -24.02
CA THR A 621 -24.89 -13.68 -23.24
C THR A 621 -23.76 -12.69 -22.89
N LEU A 622 -23.45 -11.74 -23.76
CA LEU A 622 -22.44 -10.70 -23.49
C LEU A 622 -22.92 -9.77 -22.37
N GLN A 623 -24.17 -9.30 -22.47
CA GLN A 623 -24.78 -8.44 -21.46
C GLN A 623 -24.93 -9.14 -20.10
N ILE A 624 -25.26 -10.44 -20.08
CA ILE A 624 -25.22 -11.26 -18.86
C ILE A 624 -23.80 -11.30 -18.28
N GLY A 625 -22.77 -11.42 -19.12
CA GLY A 625 -21.37 -11.31 -18.69
C GLY A 625 -21.07 -9.96 -18.04
N PHE A 626 -21.60 -8.86 -18.56
CA PHE A 626 -21.43 -7.53 -17.96
C PHE A 626 -22.14 -7.35 -16.62
N CYS A 627 -23.17 -8.15 -16.28
CA CYS A 627 -23.76 -8.12 -14.95
C CYS A 627 -22.72 -8.40 -13.84
N TYR A 628 -21.70 -9.22 -14.11
CA TYR A 628 -20.61 -9.48 -13.16
C TYR A 628 -19.76 -8.25 -12.83
N PHE A 629 -19.76 -7.23 -13.69
CA PHE A 629 -19.03 -5.98 -13.42
C PHE A 629 -19.59 -5.25 -12.19
N SER A 630 -20.86 -5.48 -11.83
CA SER A 630 -21.43 -4.94 -10.59
C SER A 630 -20.68 -5.39 -9.34
N GLY A 631 -20.41 -6.69 -9.22
CA GLY A 631 -19.63 -7.24 -8.12
C GLY A 631 -18.16 -6.79 -8.15
N PHE A 632 -17.57 -6.65 -9.35
CA PHE A 632 -16.22 -6.10 -9.51
C PHE A 632 -16.08 -4.71 -8.89
N VAL A 633 -17.04 -3.81 -9.15
CA VAL A 633 -17.02 -2.43 -8.60
C VAL A 633 -17.09 -2.46 -7.07
N GLY A 634 -18.05 -3.21 -6.51
CA GLY A 634 -18.22 -3.32 -5.06
C GLY A 634 -16.99 -3.91 -4.35
N ALA A 635 -16.48 -5.03 -4.89
CA ALA A 635 -15.34 -5.74 -4.33
C ALA A 635 -14.04 -4.93 -4.40
N SER A 636 -13.79 -4.23 -5.51
CA SER A 636 -12.58 -3.40 -5.66
C SER A 636 -12.57 -2.24 -4.67
N LEU A 637 -13.70 -1.56 -4.48
CA LEU A 637 -13.82 -0.46 -3.51
C LEU A 637 -13.62 -0.96 -2.07
N ALA A 638 -14.14 -2.14 -1.75
CA ALA A 638 -13.99 -2.73 -0.43
C ALA A 638 -12.54 -3.10 -0.12
N GLU A 639 -11.82 -3.74 -1.05
CA GLU A 639 -10.41 -4.08 -0.86
C GLU A 639 -9.53 -2.84 -0.66
N TRP A 640 -9.87 -1.73 -1.30
CA TRP A 640 -9.17 -0.45 -1.12
C TRP A 640 -9.36 0.16 0.27
N ILE A 641 -10.49 -0.13 0.92
CA ILE A 641 -10.88 0.52 2.17
C ILE A 641 -10.61 -0.40 3.38
N ALA A 642 -10.77 -1.72 3.24
CA ALA A 642 -10.78 -2.65 4.36
C ALA A 642 -9.45 -2.73 5.13
N GLY A 643 -8.31 -2.79 4.41
CA GLY A 643 -6.98 -2.81 5.00
C GLY A 643 -6.68 -1.55 5.82
N PRO A 644 -6.74 -0.36 5.21
CA PRO A 644 -6.57 0.92 5.91
C PRO A 644 -7.51 1.08 7.10
N MET A 645 -8.78 0.65 6.98
CA MET A 645 -9.71 0.68 8.11
C MET A 645 -9.26 -0.17 9.30
N CYS A 646 -8.80 -1.42 9.07
CA CYS A 646 -8.25 -2.27 10.12
C CYS A 646 -7.04 -1.62 10.81
N ASP A 647 -6.14 -1.05 9.99
CA ASP A 647 -4.95 -0.36 10.43
C ASP A 647 -5.26 0.87 11.29
N LEU A 648 -6.23 1.69 10.86
CA LEU A 648 -6.67 2.89 11.59
C LEU A 648 -7.24 2.52 12.96
N VAL A 649 -8.12 1.51 13.03
CA VAL A 649 -8.69 1.03 14.29
C VAL A 649 -7.61 0.48 15.22
N THR A 650 -6.64 -0.24 14.66
CA THR A 650 -5.51 -0.79 15.42
C THR A 650 -4.63 0.30 16.01
N LYS A 651 -4.23 1.28 15.18
CA LYS A 651 -3.38 2.41 15.58
C LYS A 651 -4.05 3.29 16.60
N ARG A 652 -5.35 3.60 16.41
CA ARG A 652 -6.14 4.37 17.38
C ARG A 652 -6.20 3.69 18.74
N HIS A 653 -6.52 2.38 18.79
CA HIS A 653 -6.59 1.67 20.08
C HIS A 653 -5.23 1.53 20.74
N LEU A 654 -4.14 1.37 19.98
CA LEU A 654 -2.79 1.32 20.53
C LEU A 654 -2.29 2.67 21.07
N ARG A 655 -2.80 3.79 20.53
CA ARG A 655 -2.58 5.13 21.10
C ARG A 655 -3.34 5.31 22.43
N GLU A 656 -4.60 4.88 22.46
CA GLU A 656 -5.46 4.99 23.65
C GLU A 656 -5.11 3.96 24.76
N ARG A 657 -4.58 2.78 24.40
CA ARG A 657 -4.28 1.67 25.31
C ARG A 657 -3.02 0.91 24.87
N TYR A 658 -2.09 0.69 25.80
CA TYR A 658 -0.87 -0.09 25.56
C TYR A 658 -1.11 -1.59 25.26
N GLU A 659 -2.32 -2.13 25.44
CA GLU A 659 -2.64 -3.55 25.17
C GLU A 659 -3.50 -3.69 23.90
N TRP A 660 -3.02 -4.49 22.92
CA TRP A 660 -3.80 -4.83 21.73
C TRP A 660 -4.90 -5.84 22.06
N HIS A 661 -6.13 -5.51 21.67
CA HIS A 661 -7.28 -6.40 21.75
C HIS A 661 -7.88 -6.63 20.35
N PRO A 662 -7.71 -7.83 19.76
CA PRO A 662 -8.26 -8.14 18.44
C PRO A 662 -9.76 -7.85 18.30
N GLU A 663 -10.54 -7.97 19.39
CA GLU A 663 -11.98 -7.71 19.41
C GLU A 663 -12.36 -6.29 18.95
N GLN A 664 -11.44 -5.33 18.98
CA GLN A 664 -11.69 -3.97 18.50
C GLN A 664 -11.95 -3.92 16.99
N LEU A 665 -11.34 -4.83 16.22
CA LEU A 665 -11.60 -4.95 14.78
C LEU A 665 -13.06 -5.33 14.48
N LEU A 666 -13.74 -6.03 15.40
CA LEU A 666 -15.14 -6.43 15.22
C LEU A 666 -16.10 -5.24 15.15
N LYS A 667 -15.71 -4.06 15.64
CA LYS A 667 -16.49 -2.82 15.47
C LYS A 667 -16.64 -2.44 13.99
N ILE A 668 -15.67 -2.78 13.14
CA ILE A 668 -15.76 -2.53 11.69
C ILE A 668 -16.89 -3.36 11.07
N CYS A 669 -17.32 -4.47 11.69
CA CYS A 669 -18.38 -5.32 11.16
C CYS A 669 -19.73 -4.60 11.00
N TRP A 670 -19.94 -3.46 11.65
CA TRP A 670 -21.11 -2.61 11.44
C TRP A 670 -21.28 -2.17 9.98
N THR A 671 -20.18 -2.00 9.22
CA THR A 671 -20.27 -1.67 7.79
C THR A 671 -20.96 -2.79 7.02
N GLY A 672 -20.61 -4.05 7.28
CA GLY A 672 -21.24 -5.22 6.68
C GLY A 672 -22.68 -5.44 7.12
N VAL A 673 -22.99 -5.19 8.40
CA VAL A 673 -24.38 -5.26 8.92
C VAL A 673 -25.32 -4.30 8.20
N VAL A 674 -24.81 -3.16 7.71
CA VAL A 674 -25.62 -2.19 6.95
C VAL A 674 -25.58 -2.50 5.45
N ALA A 675 -24.39 -2.66 4.88
CA ALA A 675 -24.21 -2.78 3.43
C ALA A 675 -24.83 -4.07 2.87
N ILE A 676 -24.65 -5.23 3.52
CA ILE A 676 -25.10 -6.52 2.98
C ILE A 676 -26.62 -6.60 2.91
N PRO A 677 -27.39 -6.32 3.99
CA PRO A 677 -28.85 -6.29 3.91
C PRO A 677 -29.36 -5.24 2.93
N THR A 678 -28.75 -4.06 2.90
CA THR A 678 -29.16 -2.98 1.96
C THR A 678 -29.00 -3.44 0.52
N GLY A 679 -27.84 -4.02 0.16
CA GLY A 679 -27.58 -4.52 -1.18
C GLY A 679 -28.54 -5.65 -1.59
N LEU A 680 -28.83 -6.60 -0.68
CA LEU A 680 -29.78 -7.68 -0.94
C LEU A 680 -31.23 -7.18 -1.09
N LEU A 681 -31.65 -6.21 -0.26
CA LEU A 681 -32.98 -5.61 -0.37
C LEU A 681 -33.14 -4.85 -1.69
N VAL A 682 -32.15 -4.01 -2.05
CA VAL A 682 -32.14 -3.31 -3.34
C VAL A 682 -32.18 -4.31 -4.49
N TYR A 683 -31.36 -5.36 -4.47
CA TYR A 683 -31.37 -6.37 -5.52
C TYR A 683 -32.74 -7.07 -5.64
N GLY A 684 -33.29 -7.56 -4.53
CA GLY A 684 -34.55 -8.32 -4.53
C GLY A 684 -35.78 -7.48 -4.90
N LEU A 685 -35.92 -6.29 -4.31
CA LEU A 685 -37.05 -5.39 -4.56
C LEU A 685 -37.01 -4.82 -5.96
N GLU A 686 -35.83 -4.42 -6.44
CA GLU A 686 -35.71 -3.91 -7.80
C GLU A 686 -35.88 -5.02 -8.82
N LEU A 687 -35.44 -6.26 -8.55
CA LEU A 687 -35.78 -7.40 -9.42
C LEU A 687 -37.29 -7.68 -9.48
N ALA A 688 -38.02 -7.48 -8.38
CA ALA A 688 -39.47 -7.70 -8.34
C ALA A 688 -40.25 -6.56 -9.03
N HIS A 689 -39.95 -5.31 -8.68
CA HIS A 689 -40.80 -4.14 -8.99
C HIS A 689 -40.11 -3.08 -9.85
N GLY A 690 -38.78 -3.09 -9.90
CA GLY A 690 -37.98 -2.09 -10.60
C GLY A 690 -38.18 -2.10 -12.12
N THR A 691 -38.05 -0.94 -12.75
CA THR A 691 -38.18 -0.78 -14.22
C THR A 691 -36.83 -0.82 -14.94
N THR A 692 -35.73 -0.67 -14.21
CA THR A 692 -34.38 -0.58 -14.79
C THR A 692 -33.51 -1.75 -14.36
N TRP A 693 -32.54 -2.13 -15.20
CA TRP A 693 -31.56 -3.17 -14.90
C TRP A 693 -30.41 -2.65 -14.02
N ILE A 694 -30.21 -1.33 -13.95
CA ILE A 694 -29.12 -0.69 -13.19
C ILE A 694 -29.35 -0.84 -11.68
N ALA A 695 -30.56 -0.56 -11.21
CA ALA A 695 -30.90 -0.58 -9.79
C ALA A 695 -30.62 -1.95 -9.11
N PRO A 696 -31.03 -3.11 -9.66
CA PRO A 696 -30.68 -4.39 -9.04
C PRO A 696 -29.17 -4.67 -9.08
N LEU A 697 -28.46 -4.29 -10.15
CA LEU A 697 -27.00 -4.45 -10.23
C LEU A 697 -26.26 -3.53 -9.24
N ALA A 698 -26.75 -2.32 -8.98
CA ALA A 698 -26.22 -1.47 -7.92
C ALA A 698 -26.38 -2.12 -6.53
N GLY A 699 -27.50 -2.83 -6.30
CA GLY A 699 -27.68 -3.67 -5.12
C GLY A 699 -26.60 -4.75 -4.97
N ILE A 700 -26.23 -5.42 -6.05
CA ILE A 700 -25.11 -6.39 -6.06
C ILE A 700 -23.78 -5.71 -5.72
N SER A 701 -23.51 -4.50 -6.23
CA SER A 701 -22.29 -3.76 -5.88
C SER A 701 -22.22 -3.42 -4.39
N ILE A 702 -23.32 -2.96 -3.79
CA ILE A 702 -23.38 -2.64 -2.35
C ILE A 702 -23.21 -3.91 -1.51
N PHE A 703 -23.83 -5.01 -1.95
CA PHE A 703 -23.71 -6.32 -1.30
C PHE A 703 -22.27 -6.83 -1.32
N ALA A 704 -21.63 -6.86 -2.50
CA ALA A 704 -20.24 -7.28 -2.66
C ALA A 704 -19.28 -6.40 -1.83
N PHE A 705 -19.51 -5.09 -1.81
CA PHE A 705 -18.75 -4.16 -0.98
C PHE A 705 -18.79 -4.54 0.50
N GLY A 706 -19.97 -4.82 1.05
CA GLY A 706 -20.12 -5.22 2.44
C GLY A 706 -19.42 -6.55 2.76
N GLN A 707 -19.50 -7.52 1.85
CA GLN A 707 -18.89 -8.83 2.05
C GLN A 707 -17.36 -8.78 2.07
N GLU A 708 -16.74 -8.06 1.13
CA GLU A 708 -15.29 -8.02 1.02
C GLU A 708 -14.65 -7.19 2.16
N ILE A 709 -15.35 -6.20 2.73
CA ILE A 709 -14.89 -5.59 3.98
C ILE A 709 -14.90 -6.62 5.12
N LEU A 710 -16.00 -7.38 5.26
CA LEU A 710 -16.13 -8.36 6.34
C LEU A 710 -15.13 -9.51 6.22
N VAL A 711 -14.83 -10.01 5.01
CA VAL A 711 -13.87 -11.10 4.83
C VAL A 711 -12.50 -10.69 5.37
N THR A 712 -12.05 -9.47 5.04
CA THR A 712 -10.77 -8.92 5.47
C THR A 712 -10.74 -8.68 6.98
N VAL A 713 -11.78 -8.05 7.54
CA VAL A 713 -11.85 -7.74 8.97
C VAL A 713 -11.86 -9.00 9.83
N LEU A 714 -12.72 -9.97 9.49
CA LEU A 714 -12.90 -11.18 10.29
C LEU A 714 -11.70 -12.11 10.18
N LEU A 715 -11.10 -12.23 8.99
CA LEU A 715 -9.88 -13.01 8.81
C LEU A 715 -8.72 -12.42 9.62
N THR A 716 -8.52 -11.10 9.57
CA THR A 716 -7.52 -10.39 10.38
C THR A 716 -7.77 -10.59 11.88
N TYR A 717 -9.01 -10.43 12.35
CA TYR A 717 -9.37 -10.69 13.75
C TYR A 717 -8.95 -12.10 14.21
N MET A 718 -9.28 -13.14 13.44
CA MET A 718 -8.99 -14.51 13.87
C MET A 718 -7.50 -14.85 13.79
N ILE A 719 -6.78 -14.29 12.80
CA ILE A 719 -5.31 -14.42 12.70
C ILE A 719 -4.64 -13.75 13.90
N ASP A 720 -5.06 -12.55 14.27
CA ASP A 720 -4.55 -11.83 15.44
C ASP A 720 -4.89 -12.53 16.76
N ALA A 721 -6.06 -13.16 16.84
CA ALA A 721 -6.45 -13.94 18.02
C ALA A 721 -5.59 -15.21 18.21
N TYR A 722 -5.13 -15.81 17.10
CA TYR A 722 -4.39 -17.10 17.05
C TYR A 722 -3.25 -17.10 16.00
N PRO A 723 -2.20 -16.27 16.16
CA PRO A 723 -1.18 -16.06 15.13
C PRO A 723 -0.35 -17.31 14.82
N LYS A 724 -0.11 -18.16 15.82
CA LYS A 724 0.62 -19.44 15.64
C LYS A 724 -0.15 -20.47 14.80
N GLN A 725 -1.45 -20.28 14.61
CA GLN A 725 -2.35 -21.18 13.87
C GLN A 725 -3.05 -20.45 12.72
N ALA A 726 -2.47 -19.36 12.21
CA ALA A 726 -3.09 -18.52 11.17
C ALA A 726 -3.54 -19.31 9.93
N ALA A 727 -2.76 -20.31 9.51
CA ALA A 727 -3.10 -21.19 8.40
C ALA A 727 -4.33 -22.06 8.71
N GLU A 728 -4.37 -22.70 9.88
CA GLU A 728 -5.48 -23.54 10.31
C GLU A 728 -6.78 -22.74 10.53
N VAL A 729 -6.67 -21.53 11.09
CA VAL A 729 -7.79 -20.58 11.25
C VAL A 729 -8.40 -20.25 9.89
N SER A 730 -7.56 -19.89 8.92
CA SER A 730 -7.99 -19.51 7.58
C SER A 730 -8.73 -20.66 6.86
N ILE A 731 -8.35 -21.91 7.15
CA ILE A 731 -9.04 -23.10 6.61
C ILE A 731 -10.45 -23.23 7.19
N VAL A 732 -10.63 -23.08 8.51
CA VAL A 732 -11.95 -23.17 9.15
C VAL A 732 -12.88 -22.08 8.59
N PHE A 733 -12.38 -20.85 8.49
CA PHE A 733 -13.14 -19.73 7.96
C PHE A 733 -13.63 -19.97 6.54
N GLN A 734 -12.72 -20.36 5.63
CA GLN A 734 -13.06 -20.67 4.25
C GLN A 734 -14.01 -21.87 4.14
N PHE A 735 -13.82 -22.91 4.96
CA PHE A 735 -14.71 -24.06 4.99
C PHE A 735 -16.16 -23.64 5.29
N CYS A 736 -16.37 -22.88 6.38
CA CYS A 736 -17.70 -22.40 6.74
C CYS A 736 -18.31 -21.51 5.64
N MET A 737 -17.52 -20.55 5.13
CA MET A 737 -17.94 -19.61 4.09
C MET A 737 -18.43 -20.34 2.83
N PHE A 738 -17.62 -21.25 2.28
CA PHE A 738 -17.92 -21.91 1.00
C PHE A 738 -18.95 -23.03 1.12
N VAL A 739 -19.08 -23.70 2.26
CA VAL A 739 -20.17 -24.66 2.50
C VAL A 739 -21.53 -23.95 2.47
N MET A 740 -21.62 -22.76 3.09
CA MET A 740 -22.85 -21.97 3.06
C MET A 740 -23.11 -21.37 1.67
N ALA A 741 -22.07 -20.95 0.94
CA ALA A 741 -22.25 -20.41 -0.42
C ALA A 741 -22.70 -21.48 -1.44
N TYR A 742 -22.44 -22.76 -1.17
CA TYR A 742 -22.71 -23.85 -2.10
C TYR A 742 -24.21 -24.17 -2.26
N HIS A 743 -25.01 -24.15 -1.19
CA HIS A 743 -26.40 -24.63 -1.27
C HIS A 743 -27.42 -23.66 -1.88
N PRO A 744 -27.36 -22.32 -1.70
CA PRO A 744 -28.39 -21.40 -2.19
C PRO A 744 -28.64 -21.47 -3.70
N PRO A 745 -27.62 -21.62 -4.59
CA PRO A 745 -27.84 -21.79 -6.02
C PRO A 745 -28.83 -22.90 -6.41
N PHE A 746 -28.98 -23.94 -5.60
CA PHE A 746 -29.82 -25.11 -5.90
C PHE A 746 -31.31 -24.90 -5.63
N TYR A 747 -31.68 -23.87 -4.87
CA TYR A 747 -33.09 -23.62 -4.52
C TYR A 747 -33.52 -22.17 -4.63
N ASN A 748 -32.59 -21.20 -4.66
CA ASN A 748 -32.95 -19.78 -4.65
C ASN A 748 -33.84 -19.41 -5.84
N GLN A 749 -33.53 -19.92 -7.05
CA GLN A 749 -34.39 -19.67 -8.21
C GLN A 749 -35.76 -20.36 -8.09
N TYR A 750 -35.80 -21.61 -7.61
CA TYR A 750 -37.08 -22.29 -7.37
C TYR A 750 -37.93 -21.56 -6.33
N TRP A 751 -37.29 -20.94 -5.34
CA TRP A 751 -37.98 -20.14 -4.33
C TRP A 751 -38.57 -18.87 -4.95
N ILE A 752 -37.83 -18.17 -5.80
CA ILE A 752 -38.32 -17.00 -6.55
C ILE A 752 -39.53 -17.39 -7.42
N GLU A 753 -39.43 -18.52 -8.15
CA GLU A 753 -40.53 -19.02 -8.99
C GLU A 753 -41.76 -19.41 -8.18
N ALA A 754 -41.58 -20.09 -7.04
CA ALA A 754 -42.67 -20.52 -6.17
C ALA A 754 -43.43 -19.34 -5.53
N MET A 755 -42.74 -18.26 -5.20
CA MET A 755 -43.35 -17.04 -4.65
C MET A 755 -43.88 -16.10 -5.76
N GLY A 756 -43.52 -16.36 -7.02
CA GLY A 756 -43.81 -15.49 -8.16
C GLY A 756 -43.05 -14.15 -8.15
N SER A 757 -42.12 -13.95 -7.22
CA SER A 757 -41.38 -12.70 -7.01
C SER A 757 -40.07 -12.93 -6.26
N ALA A 758 -39.06 -12.10 -6.55
CA ALA A 758 -37.77 -12.11 -5.86
C ALA A 758 -37.80 -11.39 -4.49
N GLU A 759 -38.85 -10.63 -4.21
CA GLU A 759 -38.97 -9.80 -2.99
C GLU A 759 -38.79 -10.61 -1.70
N ILE A 760 -39.62 -11.65 -1.49
CA ILE A 760 -39.64 -12.39 -0.22
C ILE A 760 -38.34 -13.16 0.03
N PRO A 761 -37.79 -13.94 -0.93
CA PRO A 761 -36.50 -14.61 -0.73
C PRO A 761 -35.39 -13.65 -0.30
N TYR A 762 -35.27 -12.48 -0.96
CA TYR A 762 -34.19 -11.53 -0.68
C TYR A 762 -34.42 -10.71 0.59
N ILE A 763 -35.67 -10.42 1.00
CA ILE A 763 -35.95 -9.87 2.33
C ILE A 763 -35.46 -10.83 3.41
N ILE A 764 -35.75 -12.13 3.28
CA ILE A 764 -35.30 -13.12 4.26
C ILE A 764 -33.78 -13.21 4.30
N TRP A 765 -33.13 -13.28 3.14
CA TRP A 765 -31.66 -13.27 3.07
C TRP A 765 -31.04 -12.01 3.67
N ALA A 766 -31.66 -10.84 3.51
CA ALA A 766 -31.20 -9.59 4.13
C ALA A 766 -31.37 -9.57 5.65
N MET A 767 -32.41 -10.22 6.18
CA MET A 767 -32.66 -10.28 7.63
C MET A 767 -31.68 -11.20 8.37
N LEU A 768 -31.21 -12.29 7.75
CA LEU A 768 -30.38 -13.29 8.42
C LEU A 768 -29.06 -12.71 8.99
N PRO A 769 -28.24 -11.93 8.26
CA PRO A 769 -27.04 -11.30 8.82
C PRO A 769 -27.33 -10.46 10.06
N VAL A 770 -28.42 -9.70 10.07
CA VAL A 770 -28.82 -8.81 11.18
C VAL A 770 -29.29 -9.62 12.38
N ILE A 771 -30.11 -10.65 12.17
CA ILE A 771 -30.64 -11.51 13.23
C ILE A 771 -29.52 -12.27 13.93
N PHE A 772 -28.56 -12.82 13.18
CA PHE A 772 -27.47 -13.62 13.74
C PHE A 772 -26.31 -12.79 14.29
N PHE A 773 -26.22 -11.49 13.97
CA PHE A 773 -25.13 -10.62 14.42
C PHE A 773 -24.96 -10.60 15.94
N PRO A 774 -25.99 -10.38 16.79
CA PRO A 774 -25.84 -10.34 18.24
C PRO A 774 -25.34 -11.67 18.83
N PHE A 775 -25.77 -12.80 18.25
CA PHE A 775 -25.44 -14.14 18.75
C PHE A 775 -24.01 -14.59 18.38
N CYS A 776 -23.43 -14.01 17.33
CA CYS A 776 -22.09 -14.36 16.87
C CYS A 776 -21.08 -13.24 17.17
N ILE A 777 -21.18 -12.11 16.47
CA ILE A 777 -20.22 -11.01 16.60
C ILE A 777 -20.50 -10.17 17.84
N GLY A 778 -21.77 -9.84 18.13
CA GLY A 778 -22.14 -9.09 19.33
C GLY A 778 -21.66 -9.78 20.62
N LEU A 779 -21.79 -11.11 20.68
CA LEU A 779 -21.26 -11.91 21.79
C LEU A 779 -19.73 -11.79 21.94
N LEU A 780 -18.99 -11.76 20.83
CA LEU A 780 -17.53 -11.59 20.85
C LEU A 780 -17.11 -10.16 21.15
N MET A 781 -17.87 -9.16 20.70
CA MET A 781 -17.66 -7.77 21.08
C MET A 781 -17.84 -7.57 22.58
N TRP A 782 -18.80 -8.27 23.20
CA TRP A 782 -19.06 -8.17 24.63
C TRP A 782 -18.11 -9.01 25.49
N LYS A 783 -17.93 -10.30 25.15
CA LYS A 783 -17.22 -11.28 25.99
C LYS A 783 -16.09 -12.04 25.27
N GLY A 784 -15.59 -11.53 24.14
CA GLY A 784 -14.57 -12.21 23.32
C GLY A 784 -13.31 -12.61 24.11
N ARG A 785 -12.83 -11.74 25.02
CA ARG A 785 -11.67 -12.04 25.87
C ARG A 785 -11.91 -13.25 26.77
N GLU A 786 -13.05 -13.32 27.45
CA GLU A 786 -13.41 -14.44 28.32
C GLU A 786 -13.58 -15.75 27.53
N ILE A 787 -14.20 -15.66 26.36
CA ILE A 787 -14.42 -16.81 25.47
C ILE A 787 -13.10 -17.40 25.01
N ARG A 788 -12.15 -16.55 24.62
CA ARG A 788 -10.79 -16.97 24.24
C ARG A 788 -10.02 -17.55 25.42
N ALA A 789 -10.15 -16.95 26.60
CA ALA A 789 -9.47 -17.39 27.82
C ALA A 789 -9.95 -18.77 28.32
N LYS A 790 -11.12 -19.25 27.88
CA LYS A 790 -11.65 -20.59 28.18
C LYS A 790 -11.28 -21.66 27.13
N GLY A 791 -10.56 -21.29 26.07
CA GLY A 791 -10.21 -22.21 24.99
C GLY A 791 -9.22 -23.32 25.40
N PRO A 792 -9.16 -24.47 24.69
CA PRO A 792 -8.31 -25.61 25.06
C PRO A 792 -6.80 -25.36 25.15
N TRP A 793 -6.28 -24.22 24.68
CA TRP A 793 -4.86 -23.81 24.83
C TRP A 793 -4.64 -22.71 25.89
N ALA A 794 -5.68 -22.31 26.64
CA ALA A 794 -5.59 -21.23 27.62
C ALA A 794 -4.53 -21.48 28.71
N GLY A 795 -4.33 -22.74 29.11
CA GLY A 795 -3.31 -23.13 30.08
C GLY A 795 -1.87 -22.92 29.62
N ARG A 796 -1.62 -22.77 28.30
CA ARG A 796 -0.27 -22.50 27.75
C ARG A 796 0.03 -21.02 27.54
N ARG A 797 -0.97 -20.12 27.65
CA ARG A 797 -0.72 -18.66 27.63
C ARG A 797 -0.19 -18.13 28.96
N ARG A 798 -0.63 -18.68 30.11
CA ARG A 798 -0.12 -18.25 31.43
C ARG A 798 1.39 -18.43 31.56
N HIS A 799 1.91 -19.59 31.15
CA HIS A 799 3.34 -19.87 31.22
C HIS A 799 4.20 -19.03 30.26
N HIS A 800 3.60 -18.43 29.23
CA HIS A 800 4.33 -17.63 28.25
C HIS A 800 4.30 -16.14 28.56
N ILE A 801 3.24 -15.66 29.23
CA ILE A 801 3.24 -14.31 29.81
C ILE A 801 4.26 -14.27 30.96
N GLU A 802 4.34 -15.31 31.80
CA GLU A 802 5.35 -15.44 32.86
C GLU A 802 6.79 -15.54 32.31
N GLN A 803 7.00 -16.16 31.14
CA GLN A 803 8.33 -16.24 30.50
C GLN A 803 8.70 -15.02 29.65
N GLN A 804 7.74 -14.20 29.21
CA GLN A 804 8.01 -12.92 28.54
C GLN A 804 8.21 -11.77 29.52
N THR A 805 7.89 -11.97 30.81
CA THR A 805 8.24 -11.07 31.92
C THR A 805 9.57 -11.43 32.60
N GLU A 806 10.28 -12.46 32.12
CA GLU A 806 11.60 -12.89 32.65
C GLU A 806 12.77 -12.63 31.68
N PHE A 807 12.61 -11.78 30.67
CA PHE A 807 13.71 -11.32 29.80
C PHE A 807 13.76 -9.80 29.67
#